data_AF-A0AAV0D8R0-F1
#
_entry.id   AF-A0AAV0D8R0-F1
#
_cell.length_a   1.000
_cell.length_b   1.000
_cell.length_c   1.000
_cell.angle_alpha   90.00
_cell.angle_beta   90.00
_cell.angle_gamma   90.00
#
_symmetry.space_group_name_H-M   'P 1'
#
loop_
_entity.id
_entity.type
_entity.pdbx_description
1 polymer ?
#
loop_
_entity_poly.entity_id
_entity_poly.type
_entity_poly.pdbx_seq_one_letter_code
_entity_poly.pdbx_strand_id
1 'polypeptide(L)'
;MATQRPQRTPEEIEDIVIRKIFLVSLIDSMESDSRVVYLEMTAAEVLSEGKDLRLSRDLMERVLIDRLSEKVVAAEPPFLYLVNCYRRAHDEGKKFANMKDKSVRSQMEIVVRQAKKLAVSYCIIHLGNPGMFPNWETNKPNVSPLLPLIFSEVSLAGDGYGGSGSSGGLTCPPGFLDDFFKDGDFDSIDPIMKQLYEDLRGSVLKVSALGDFQQPLRALLLLLKYPVGAKCLVSHPWWIPKNVYMNGRVIEMTSILGPFFHVSAMPDNTLFKSLPDVGQQCFSDASTRRPADLLSSFTTIKTVMNNLYDGLTEVIKCLLKNINTRDNVLEYIALVVNKNASRAHIQVDPLSCASSGMFVNLSAVMLRLCEPFLDHSLSKRDKIDPSYVFFSERLELRELTCLNASSEEVSEWISRNSPGKTEASKDSSGGEFRLLLSQEASSSGNNTEKDKYSFICECFFMTARVLNLGLLKAFSDFKHLVQDISRCEDNLSTFKAMGEQSQAPQFQNDIARLEKELEFLNQEKLCYEAQILRDGGLIQWALSFYRLMVVWLVNLVGGFRMPLPSSCPMEFASLPEHFVEDAMELLIFSSRIPRALDGVLLDDFMNFIIMFMGSPQYIRNPYLRAKMVEVLNCWMPRRSGSSATATLFEGHQLSLEYLVRNLLKLYVDIEFTGSHTQFYDKFNIRHNIAELLEYLWHVPSHRNAWRQIAKEEEKGVYLNFLNFLINDSIYLLDESLNKILEIKELEAEMSNRVEWDQRTPQERQERTRLFHSQENIIRIDMKLANEDVSMLAFTSEQITAPFLLPEMVERVASMLNYFLLQLVGPQRKSLSLKDPEKYEFRPKELLKQIVKIYVHLARGDTKNIFPTAITKDGRSYNEQLFSAAADVLRRIGEDGRIIDEFMDLGAKAKVAESEAMDTEAALGDIPDEFLDPIQYTLMRDPVILPSSKITVDMPVIQRHLLSDSSDPFNRSHLTVDMLIPNTELKAKIEEYVQSHKPKQRGEDLAMQSTKTTIQTMDTSNLID
;
A
#
# COMPACT_ATOMS: atom_id res chain seq x y z
N MET A 1 -59.94 8.20 70.95
CA MET A 1 -59.11 9.43 70.93
C MET A 1 -57.73 9.04 70.44
N ALA A 2 -57.45 9.27 69.15
CA ALA A 2 -56.13 9.04 68.59
C ALA A 2 -55.23 10.20 69.00
N THR A 3 -54.18 9.92 69.77
CA THR A 3 -53.14 10.87 70.15
C THR A 3 -52.48 11.41 68.87
N GLN A 4 -52.63 12.71 68.62
CA GLN A 4 -51.90 13.41 67.55
C GLN A 4 -50.40 13.23 67.81
N ARG A 5 -49.67 12.63 66.86
CA ARG A 5 -48.20 12.61 66.91
C ARG A 5 -47.69 14.07 66.98
N PRO A 6 -46.71 14.38 67.84
CA PRO A 6 -46.17 15.74 67.94
C PRO A 6 -45.61 16.17 66.57
N GLN A 7 -46.04 17.35 66.09
CA GLN A 7 -45.41 18.00 64.95
C GLN A 7 -44.02 18.46 65.39
N ARG A 8 -42.98 17.82 64.85
CA ARG A 8 -41.58 18.21 65.07
C ARG A 8 -41.33 19.57 64.45
N THR A 9 -40.54 20.42 65.10
CA THR A 9 -40.16 21.72 64.53
C THR A 9 -39.18 21.53 63.36
N PRO A 10 -39.04 22.51 62.44
CA PRO A 10 -38.08 22.44 61.35
C PRO A 10 -36.64 22.15 61.82
N GLU A 11 -36.24 22.72 62.96
CA GLU A 11 -34.92 22.55 63.56
C GLU A 11 -34.72 21.13 64.12
N GLU A 12 -35.78 20.49 64.62
CA GLU A 12 -35.73 19.08 65.06
C GLU A 12 -35.67 18.13 63.87
N ILE A 13 -36.30 18.48 62.75
CA ILE A 13 -36.17 17.72 61.50
C ILE A 13 -34.74 17.86 60.97
N GLU A 14 -34.17 19.05 60.99
CA GLU A 14 -32.79 19.32 60.60
C GLU A 14 -31.78 18.47 61.39
N ASP A 15 -31.85 18.50 62.72
CA ASP A 15 -30.99 17.70 63.61
C ASP A 15 -31.05 16.21 63.26
N ILE A 16 -32.26 15.65 63.11
CA ILE A 16 -32.45 14.22 62.77
C ILE A 16 -31.86 13.87 61.41
N VAL A 17 -31.98 14.77 60.42
CA VAL A 17 -31.46 14.55 59.07
C VAL A 17 -29.94 14.56 59.08
N ILE A 18 -29.31 15.52 59.78
CA ILE A 18 -27.85 15.61 59.89
C ILE A 18 -27.29 14.39 60.64
N ARG A 19 -27.92 13.96 61.75
CA ARG A 19 -27.54 12.73 62.48
C ARG A 19 -27.55 11.50 61.58
N LYS A 20 -28.59 11.35 60.74
CA LYS A 20 -28.70 10.22 59.79
C LYS A 20 -27.69 10.28 58.66
N ILE A 21 -27.34 11.47 58.17
CA ILE A 21 -26.39 11.61 57.07
C ILE A 21 -24.97 11.30 57.54
N PHE A 22 -24.53 11.86 58.66
CA PHE A 22 -23.17 11.70 59.16
C PHE A 22 -23.01 10.52 60.15
N LEU A 23 -24.10 9.92 60.64
CA LEU A 23 -24.06 8.87 61.67
C LEU A 23 -23.32 9.33 62.93
N VAL A 24 -23.76 10.46 63.49
CA VAL A 24 -23.15 11.12 64.64
C VAL A 24 -24.23 11.59 65.62
N SER A 25 -23.87 11.69 66.91
CA SER A 25 -24.71 12.25 67.97
C SER A 25 -23.91 13.20 68.86
N LEU A 26 -24.54 14.28 69.32
CA LEU A 26 -24.00 15.19 70.35
C LEU A 26 -24.50 14.86 71.76
N ILE A 27 -25.33 13.84 71.90
CA ILE A 27 -25.84 13.36 73.18
C ILE A 27 -25.33 11.94 73.36
N ASP A 28 -24.71 11.67 74.51
CA ASP A 28 -24.34 10.32 74.93
C ASP A 28 -25.61 9.53 75.23
N SER A 29 -26.20 8.98 74.18
CA SER A 29 -27.37 8.11 74.26
C SER A 29 -26.97 6.75 73.70
N MET A 30 -27.31 5.69 74.43
CA MET A 30 -27.22 4.30 73.97
C MET A 30 -28.20 4.07 72.81
N GLU A 31 -27.92 4.65 71.64
CA GLU A 31 -28.64 4.36 70.40
C GLU A 31 -28.37 2.92 69.98
N SER A 32 -29.38 2.26 69.42
CA SER A 32 -29.31 0.85 69.02
C SER A 32 -28.42 0.58 67.79
N ASP A 33 -27.98 1.63 67.08
CA ASP A 33 -27.13 1.49 65.90
C ASP A 33 -25.66 1.74 66.28
N SER A 34 -24.87 0.68 66.33
CA SER A 34 -23.45 0.71 66.69
C SER A 34 -22.56 1.53 65.73
N ARG A 35 -23.11 2.07 64.64
CA ARG A 35 -22.42 2.92 63.67
C ARG A 35 -22.49 4.42 64.00
N VAL A 36 -23.39 4.84 64.89
CA VAL A 36 -23.53 6.24 65.29
C VAL A 36 -22.46 6.58 66.32
N VAL A 37 -21.68 7.62 66.06
CA VAL A 37 -20.53 8.01 66.90
C VAL A 37 -20.89 9.23 67.75
N TYR A 38 -20.63 9.14 69.05
CA TYR A 38 -20.79 10.26 69.96
C TYR A 38 -19.57 11.19 69.87
N LEU A 39 -19.79 12.43 69.43
CA LEU A 39 -18.74 13.43 69.25
C LEU A 39 -18.57 14.25 70.54
N GLU A 40 -17.80 13.71 71.50
CA GLU A 40 -17.61 14.31 72.82
C GLU A 40 -17.01 15.73 72.75
N MET A 41 -16.01 15.93 71.87
CA MET A 41 -15.34 17.22 71.70
C MET A 41 -16.28 18.26 71.11
N THR A 42 -16.96 17.95 70.00
CA THR A 42 -17.95 18.86 69.42
C THR A 42 -19.10 19.16 70.40
N ALA A 43 -19.55 18.18 71.19
CA ALA A 43 -20.60 18.39 72.19
C ALA A 43 -20.17 19.35 73.30
N ALA A 44 -18.94 19.22 73.81
CA ALA A 44 -18.36 20.11 74.82
C ALA A 44 -18.23 21.55 74.30
N GLU A 45 -17.80 21.73 73.04
CA GLU A 45 -17.69 23.05 72.40
C GLU A 45 -19.06 23.73 72.24
N VAL A 46 -20.07 23.02 71.73
CA VAL A 46 -21.43 23.56 71.55
C VAL A 46 -22.04 23.99 72.87
N LEU A 47 -21.82 23.23 73.96
CA LEU A 47 -22.25 23.61 75.31
C LEU A 47 -21.53 24.86 75.81
N SER A 48 -20.23 25.01 75.53
CA SER A 48 -19.45 26.18 75.90
C SER A 48 -19.90 27.46 75.19
N GLU A 49 -20.44 27.34 73.97
CA GLU A 49 -21.06 28.44 73.21
C GLU A 49 -22.47 28.82 73.71
N GLY A 50 -23.02 28.10 74.70
CA GLY A 50 -24.35 28.36 75.26
C GLY A 50 -25.51 27.94 74.35
N LYS A 51 -25.28 27.02 73.42
CA LYS A 51 -26.27 26.52 72.46
C LYS A 51 -26.82 25.15 72.89
N ASP A 52 -28.04 24.83 72.43
CA ASP A 52 -28.63 23.50 72.62
C ASP A 52 -27.82 22.43 71.86
N LEU A 53 -27.74 21.21 72.43
CA LEU A 53 -27.09 20.02 71.82
C LEU A 53 -27.89 19.46 70.63
N ARG A 54 -28.08 20.29 69.60
CA ARG A 54 -28.77 19.96 68.34
C ARG A 54 -27.82 20.22 67.18
N LEU A 55 -27.77 19.29 66.24
CA LEU A 55 -27.06 19.49 64.99
C LEU A 55 -27.81 20.50 64.13
N SER A 56 -27.06 21.42 63.53
CA SER A 56 -27.56 22.40 62.59
C SER A 56 -26.61 22.49 61.40
N ARG A 57 -27.08 23.11 60.33
CA ARG A 57 -26.36 23.38 59.10
C ARG A 57 -25.02 24.07 59.35
N ASP A 58 -24.97 25.00 60.31
CA ASP A 58 -23.78 25.77 60.63
C ASP A 58 -22.71 24.93 61.36
N LEU A 59 -23.09 23.79 61.94
CA LEU A 59 -22.20 22.86 62.64
C LEU A 59 -21.69 21.71 61.75
N MET A 60 -22.25 21.52 60.55
CA MET A 60 -21.97 20.35 59.70
C MET A 60 -20.49 20.13 59.42
N GLU A 61 -19.75 21.20 59.13
CA GLU A 61 -18.32 21.09 58.81
C GLU A 61 -17.49 20.68 60.04
N ARG A 62 -17.76 21.30 61.20
CA ARG A 62 -17.09 20.96 62.46
C ARG A 62 -17.33 19.50 62.84
N VAL A 63 -18.59 19.08 62.75
CA VAL A 63 -19.05 17.71 63.01
C VAL A 63 -18.36 16.70 62.09
N LEU A 64 -18.22 17.05 60.80
CA LEU A 64 -17.56 16.19 59.82
C LEU A 64 -16.05 16.05 60.10
N ILE A 65 -15.37 17.14 60.45
CA ILE A 65 -13.93 17.12 60.81
C ILE A 65 -13.70 16.26 62.05
N ASP A 66 -14.47 16.47 63.12
CA ASP A 66 -14.36 15.71 64.37
C ASP A 66 -14.54 14.21 64.09
N ARG A 67 -15.60 13.88 63.34
CA ARG A 67 -15.89 12.50 62.95
C ARG A 67 -14.80 11.83 62.12
N LEU A 68 -14.12 12.58 61.24
CA LEU A 68 -13.03 12.07 60.41
C LEU A 68 -11.69 11.96 61.18
N SER A 69 -11.56 12.71 62.28
CA SER A 69 -10.35 12.73 63.12
C SER A 69 -10.39 11.69 64.24
N GLU A 70 -11.58 11.24 64.62
CA GLU A 70 -11.79 10.30 65.73
C GLU A 70 -11.51 8.84 65.33
N LYS A 71 -10.87 8.10 66.25
CA LYS A 71 -10.51 6.70 66.04
C LYS A 71 -11.65 5.77 66.46
N VAL A 72 -12.46 5.34 65.49
CA VAL A 72 -13.60 4.45 65.72
C VAL A 72 -13.22 2.98 65.52
N VAL A 73 -13.67 2.09 66.41
CA VAL A 73 -13.42 0.64 66.32
C VAL A 73 -14.24 0.07 65.16
N ALA A 74 -13.59 -0.61 64.21
CA ALA A 74 -14.21 -1.12 62.97
C ALA A 74 -14.86 -0.03 62.10
N ALA A 75 -14.25 1.16 62.04
CA ALA A 75 -14.70 2.27 61.20
C ALA A 75 -14.76 1.89 59.71
N GLU A 76 -15.38 2.73 58.87
CA GLU A 76 -15.18 2.70 57.41
C GLU A 76 -13.95 3.56 57.05
N PRO A 77 -13.22 3.29 55.95
CA PRO A 77 -12.15 4.17 55.50
C PRO A 77 -12.70 5.57 55.22
N PRO A 78 -11.93 6.66 55.47
CA PRO A 78 -12.45 8.03 55.38
C PRO A 78 -13.14 8.33 54.05
N PHE A 79 -12.54 7.92 52.92
CA PHE A 79 -13.15 8.07 51.60
C PHE A 79 -14.50 7.33 51.47
N LEU A 80 -14.56 6.06 51.88
CA LEU A 80 -15.77 5.26 51.82
C LEU A 80 -16.89 5.87 52.69
N TYR A 81 -16.53 6.32 53.89
CA TYR A 81 -17.46 6.98 54.79
C TYR A 81 -18.05 8.25 54.16
N LEU A 82 -17.24 9.08 53.51
CA LEU A 82 -17.69 10.30 52.84
C LEU A 82 -18.61 10.01 51.64
N VAL A 83 -18.28 9.01 50.82
CA VAL A 83 -19.16 8.53 49.73
C VAL A 83 -20.49 8.03 50.29
N ASN A 84 -20.46 7.32 51.42
CA ASN A 84 -21.66 6.85 52.10
C ASN A 84 -22.47 8.02 52.71
N CYS A 85 -21.82 9.09 53.19
CA CYS A 85 -22.50 10.32 53.61
C CYS A 85 -23.27 10.94 52.44
N TYR A 86 -22.64 11.04 51.27
CA TYR A 86 -23.30 11.54 50.07
C TYR A 86 -24.50 10.66 49.69
N ARG A 87 -24.36 9.33 49.73
CA ARG A 87 -25.47 8.39 49.46
C ARG A 87 -26.64 8.60 50.43
N ARG A 88 -26.36 8.67 51.74
CA ARG A 88 -27.37 8.92 52.77
C ARG A 88 -28.04 10.29 52.58
N ALA A 89 -27.28 11.33 52.24
CA ALA A 89 -27.82 12.65 51.93
C ALA A 89 -28.77 12.61 50.72
N HIS A 90 -28.40 11.89 49.66
CA HIS A 90 -29.25 11.68 48.50
C HIS A 90 -30.54 10.92 48.85
N ASP A 91 -30.46 9.87 49.66
CA ASP A 91 -31.61 9.05 50.05
C ASP A 91 -32.56 9.79 51.00
N GLU A 92 -32.05 10.61 51.92
CA GLU A 92 -32.87 11.52 52.72
C GLU A 92 -33.50 12.61 51.84
N GLY A 93 -32.77 13.15 50.86
CA GLY A 93 -33.29 14.09 49.87
C GLY A 93 -34.52 13.56 49.12
N LYS A 94 -34.51 12.28 48.71
CA LYS A 94 -35.66 11.63 48.06
C LYS A 94 -36.91 11.60 48.96
N LYS A 95 -36.75 11.50 50.27
CA LYS A 95 -37.87 11.45 51.22
C LYS A 95 -38.58 12.80 51.33
N PHE A 96 -37.87 13.91 51.10
CA PHE A 96 -38.43 15.27 51.14
C PHE A 96 -39.28 15.62 49.93
N ALA A 97 -39.12 14.90 48.81
CA ALA A 97 -39.95 15.09 47.62
C ALA A 97 -41.46 14.96 47.91
N ASN A 98 -41.82 14.17 48.92
CA ASN A 98 -43.21 13.90 49.33
C ASN A 98 -43.70 14.81 50.48
N MET A 99 -42.90 15.78 50.95
CA MET A 99 -43.32 16.71 52.01
C MET A 99 -44.35 17.73 51.49
N LYS A 100 -45.44 17.89 52.24
CA LYS A 100 -46.54 18.82 51.90
C LYS A 100 -46.18 20.29 52.14
N ASP A 101 -45.32 20.57 53.12
CA ASP A 101 -44.88 21.93 53.46
C ASP A 101 -43.72 22.37 52.56
N LYS A 102 -43.96 23.38 51.74
CA LYS A 102 -42.97 23.91 50.79
C LYS A 102 -41.79 24.62 51.47
N SER A 103 -42.03 25.28 52.60
CA SER A 103 -41.00 26.05 53.32
C SER A 103 -40.00 25.10 53.97
N VAL A 104 -40.52 24.12 54.72
CA VAL A 104 -39.70 23.08 55.38
C VAL A 104 -38.98 22.24 54.33
N ARG A 105 -39.64 21.87 53.22
CA ARG A 105 -39.00 21.16 52.10
C ARG A 105 -37.80 21.94 51.55
N SER A 106 -37.97 23.23 51.26
CA SER A 106 -36.87 24.06 50.73
C SER A 106 -35.71 24.17 51.71
N GLN A 107 -35.96 24.27 53.02
CA GLN A 107 -34.92 24.28 54.04
C GLN A 107 -34.17 22.94 54.08
N MET A 108 -34.88 21.81 54.09
CA MET A 108 -34.25 20.48 54.11
C MET A 108 -33.48 20.16 52.83
N GLU A 109 -33.94 20.64 51.67
CA GLU A 109 -33.19 20.55 50.41
C GLU A 109 -31.86 21.30 50.46
N ILE A 110 -31.81 22.46 51.14
CA ILE A 110 -30.57 23.21 51.36
C ILE A 110 -29.62 22.44 52.28
N VAL A 111 -30.15 21.86 53.37
CA VAL A 111 -29.39 21.02 54.32
C VAL A 111 -28.76 19.83 53.60
N VAL A 112 -29.54 19.09 52.80
CA VAL A 112 -29.02 17.97 51.99
C VAL A 112 -27.97 18.43 50.98
N ARG A 113 -28.22 19.55 50.29
CA ARG A 113 -27.28 20.10 49.30
C ARG A 113 -25.94 20.47 49.96
N GLN A 114 -25.98 21.08 51.14
CA GLN A 114 -24.76 21.42 51.88
C GLN A 114 -24.02 20.17 52.36
N ALA A 115 -24.73 19.16 52.88
CA ALA A 115 -24.11 17.91 53.30
C ALA A 115 -23.45 17.18 52.12
N LYS A 116 -24.08 17.17 50.94
CA LYS A 116 -23.49 16.65 49.69
C LYS A 116 -22.22 17.41 49.29
N LYS A 117 -22.28 18.75 49.30
CA LYS A 117 -21.14 19.61 48.96
C LYS A 117 -19.96 19.39 49.91
N LEU A 118 -20.21 19.30 51.21
CA LEU A 118 -19.18 18.99 52.22
C LEU A 118 -18.60 17.59 52.00
N ALA A 119 -19.44 16.57 51.79
CA ALA A 119 -18.96 15.22 51.52
C ALA A 119 -18.02 15.17 50.30
N VAL A 120 -18.39 15.84 49.20
CA VAL A 120 -17.55 15.93 47.99
C VAL A 120 -16.27 16.73 48.26
N SER A 121 -16.35 17.89 48.90
CA SER A 121 -15.19 18.72 49.22
C SER A 121 -14.17 17.95 50.05
N TYR A 122 -14.62 17.27 51.11
CA TYR A 122 -13.73 16.47 51.95
C TYR A 122 -13.23 15.19 51.26
N CYS A 123 -13.97 14.63 50.29
CA CYS A 123 -13.44 13.59 49.40
C CYS A 123 -12.26 14.12 48.57
N ILE A 124 -12.40 15.28 47.94
CA ILE A 124 -11.33 15.90 47.13
C ILE A 124 -10.10 16.18 48.02
N ILE A 125 -10.30 16.78 49.19
CA ILE A 125 -9.18 17.09 50.10
C ILE A 125 -8.51 15.82 50.60
N HIS A 126 -9.27 14.78 50.98
CA HIS A 126 -8.71 13.51 51.45
C HIS A 126 -7.95 12.77 50.35
N LEU A 127 -8.46 12.75 49.11
CA LEU A 127 -7.77 12.12 47.98
C LEU A 127 -6.54 12.91 47.54
N GLY A 128 -6.59 14.24 47.58
CA GLY A 128 -5.44 15.11 47.31
C GLY A 128 -4.36 15.01 48.39
N ASN A 129 -4.76 14.77 49.65
CA ASN A 129 -3.86 14.62 50.81
C ASN A 129 -4.20 13.35 51.63
N PRO A 130 -3.78 12.16 51.19
CA PRO A 130 -4.15 10.89 51.83
C PRO A 130 -3.71 10.74 53.29
N GLY A 131 -2.77 11.58 53.76
CA GLY A 131 -2.30 11.62 55.15
C GLY A 131 -3.05 12.56 56.09
N MET A 132 -4.06 13.29 55.59
CA MET A 132 -4.76 14.30 56.38
C MET A 132 -5.67 13.72 57.48
N PHE A 133 -6.28 12.55 57.23
CA PHE A 133 -7.12 11.85 58.20
C PHE A 133 -6.50 10.50 58.58
N PRO A 134 -6.70 10.00 59.81
CA PRO A 134 -6.19 8.69 60.22
C PRO A 134 -6.80 7.58 59.36
N ASN A 135 -6.02 7.03 58.44
CA ASN A 135 -6.41 5.84 57.69
C ASN A 135 -5.95 4.59 58.45
N TRP A 136 -6.90 3.78 58.90
CA TRP A 136 -6.66 2.64 59.80
C TRP A 136 -6.51 1.30 59.05
N GLU A 137 -6.47 1.34 57.70
CA GLU A 137 -6.11 0.21 56.85
C GLU A 137 -4.58 -0.04 56.84
N THR A 138 -4.18 -1.28 57.06
CA THR A 138 -2.77 -1.73 57.10
C THR A 138 -2.14 -1.96 55.72
N ASN A 139 -2.94 -1.99 54.64
CA ASN A 139 -2.47 -2.13 53.26
C ASN A 139 -3.01 -0.96 52.43
N LYS A 140 -2.14 -0.02 52.02
CA LYS A 140 -2.52 0.99 51.04
C LYS A 140 -2.58 0.34 49.65
N PRO A 141 -3.75 0.21 48.99
CA PRO A 141 -3.78 -0.15 47.58
C PRO A 141 -3.11 0.97 46.78
N ASN A 142 -2.29 0.60 45.79
CA ASN A 142 -1.67 1.54 44.84
C ASN A 142 -2.67 2.12 43.82
N VAL A 143 -3.96 1.80 43.95
CA VAL A 143 -5.03 2.16 43.01
C VAL A 143 -5.99 3.13 43.68
N SER A 144 -6.42 4.16 42.95
CA SER A 144 -7.37 5.15 43.40
C SER A 144 -8.70 4.52 43.83
N PRO A 145 -9.23 4.83 45.03
CA PRO A 145 -10.52 4.30 45.49
C PRO A 145 -11.71 4.89 44.70
N LEU A 146 -11.48 5.90 43.86
CA LEU A 146 -12.47 6.48 42.96
C LEU A 146 -12.68 5.64 41.69
N LEU A 147 -11.70 4.81 41.29
CA LEU A 147 -11.77 3.99 40.09
C LEU A 147 -12.91 2.95 40.12
N PRO A 148 -13.13 2.19 41.21
CA PRO A 148 -14.27 1.25 41.29
C PRO A 148 -15.64 1.95 41.17
N LEU A 149 -15.77 3.18 41.68
CA LEU A 149 -17.00 3.98 41.55
C LEU A 149 -17.24 4.39 40.10
N ILE A 150 -16.18 4.79 39.39
CA ILE A 150 -16.24 5.12 37.96
C ILE A 150 -16.62 3.87 37.15
N PHE A 151 -16.00 2.73 37.42
CA PHE A 151 -16.34 1.46 36.77
C PHE A 151 -17.78 1.04 37.03
N SER A 152 -18.28 1.23 38.26
CA SER A 152 -19.70 0.99 38.59
C SER A 152 -20.64 1.88 37.78
N GLU A 153 -20.26 3.11 37.45
CA GLU A 153 -21.10 4.05 36.69
C GLU A 153 -21.15 3.71 35.19
N VAL A 154 -20.06 3.16 34.65
CA VAL A 154 -19.94 2.86 33.21
C VAL A 154 -20.22 1.39 32.85
N SER A 155 -20.44 0.53 33.85
CA SER A 155 -20.77 -0.87 33.66
C SER A 155 -22.13 -1.03 32.93
N LEU A 156 -22.17 -1.90 31.92
CA LEU A 156 -23.40 -2.24 31.20
C LEU A 156 -23.83 -3.68 31.53
N ALA A 157 -25.13 -3.95 31.41
CA ALA A 157 -25.68 -5.30 31.50
C ALA A 157 -25.20 -6.12 30.29
N GLY A 158 -24.05 -6.78 30.39
CA GLY A 158 -23.47 -7.55 29.30
C GLY A 158 -21.94 -7.62 29.25
N ASP A 159 -21.21 -6.95 30.14
CA ASP A 159 -19.72 -6.94 30.18
C ASP A 159 -19.08 -8.32 30.52
N GLY A 160 -19.83 -9.42 30.38
CA GLY A 160 -19.45 -10.80 30.73
C GLY A 160 -18.84 -11.60 29.58
N TYR A 161 -17.84 -11.08 28.88
CA TYR A 161 -16.91 -11.91 28.11
C TYR A 161 -15.54 -11.84 28.80
N GLY A 162 -15.24 -12.82 29.65
CA GLY A 162 -13.86 -13.09 30.11
C GLY A 162 -13.46 -12.65 31.53
N GLY A 163 -14.38 -12.21 32.40
CA GLY A 163 -14.03 -11.84 33.79
C GLY A 163 -15.05 -12.32 34.82
N SER A 164 -14.71 -13.35 35.59
CA SER A 164 -15.39 -13.70 36.84
C SER A 164 -15.00 -12.69 37.93
N GLY A 165 -15.62 -11.51 37.93
CA GLY A 165 -15.52 -10.51 39.00
C GLY A 165 -16.84 -10.41 39.75
N SER A 166 -16.81 -10.70 41.05
CA SER A 166 -17.96 -10.71 41.95
C SER A 166 -18.77 -9.41 41.91
N SER A 167 -20.07 -9.55 41.68
CA SER A 167 -21.11 -8.50 41.82
C SER A 167 -21.38 -8.12 43.28
N GLY A 168 -20.32 -7.80 44.04
CA GLY A 168 -20.35 -7.33 45.43
C GLY A 168 -19.63 -6.00 45.64
N GLY A 169 -19.33 -5.26 44.57
CA GLY A 169 -18.58 -4.00 44.59
C GLY A 169 -19.40 -2.78 45.03
N LEU A 170 -18.68 -1.76 45.47
CA LEU A 170 -19.20 -0.45 45.90
C LEU A 170 -19.88 0.30 44.75
N THR A 171 -21.19 0.60 44.86
CA THR A 171 -21.93 1.31 43.80
C THR A 171 -21.83 2.82 43.91
N CYS A 172 -21.70 3.52 42.79
CA CYS A 172 -21.62 4.99 42.79
C CYS A 172 -22.97 5.62 43.20
N PRO A 173 -22.99 6.56 44.18
CA PRO A 173 -24.20 7.30 44.49
C PRO A 173 -24.62 8.20 43.30
N PRO A 174 -25.92 8.29 42.95
CA PRO A 174 -26.36 9.11 41.82
C PRO A 174 -25.98 10.58 41.97
N GLY A 175 -25.34 11.14 40.94
CA GLY A 175 -24.88 12.53 40.89
C GLY A 175 -23.56 12.81 41.61
N PHE A 176 -22.95 11.82 42.28
CA PHE A 176 -21.70 12.02 43.02
C PHE A 176 -20.53 12.44 42.12
N LEU A 177 -20.30 11.74 41.00
CA LEU A 177 -19.20 12.06 40.09
C LEU A 177 -19.41 13.42 39.39
N ASP A 178 -20.65 13.77 39.09
CA ASP A 178 -21.00 15.08 38.54
C ASP A 178 -20.60 16.19 39.51
N ASP A 179 -21.04 16.12 40.76
CA ASP A 179 -20.71 17.10 41.80
C ASP A 179 -19.19 17.11 42.09
N PHE A 180 -18.52 15.95 42.01
CA PHE A 180 -17.08 15.81 42.24
C PHE A 180 -16.24 16.51 41.18
N PHE A 181 -16.55 16.35 39.89
CA PHE A 181 -15.74 16.88 38.80
C PHE A 181 -16.19 18.25 38.28
N LYS A 182 -17.43 18.68 38.53
CA LYS A 182 -17.92 20.01 38.09
C LYS A 182 -17.53 21.14 39.03
N ASP A 183 -17.57 20.90 40.34
CA ASP A 183 -17.46 21.97 41.34
C ASP A 183 -16.07 22.13 41.97
N GLY A 184 -15.12 21.24 41.64
CA GLY A 184 -13.76 21.30 42.19
C GLY A 184 -12.80 22.17 41.38
N ASP A 185 -11.86 22.80 42.06
CA ASP A 185 -10.80 23.59 41.46
C ASP A 185 -9.73 22.70 40.79
N PHE A 186 -9.14 23.18 39.69
CA PHE A 186 -8.19 22.44 38.86
C PHE A 186 -7.00 21.92 39.68
N ASP A 187 -6.42 22.77 40.53
CA ASP A 187 -5.22 22.42 41.31
C ASP A 187 -5.49 21.31 42.34
N SER A 188 -6.72 21.20 42.83
CA SER A 188 -7.12 20.15 43.77
C SER A 188 -7.46 18.82 43.07
N ILE A 189 -8.03 18.90 41.86
CA ILE A 189 -8.45 17.71 41.08
C ILE A 189 -7.28 17.11 40.29
N ASP A 190 -6.33 17.92 39.82
CA ASP A 190 -5.26 17.47 38.92
C ASP A 190 -4.42 16.29 39.46
N PRO A 191 -3.96 16.26 40.73
CA PRO A 191 -3.25 15.11 41.29
C PRO A 191 -4.09 13.83 41.31
N ILE A 192 -5.39 13.96 41.59
CA ILE A 192 -6.35 12.85 41.64
C ILE A 192 -6.56 12.28 40.22
N MET A 193 -6.72 13.16 39.24
CA MET A 193 -6.88 12.77 37.83
C MET A 193 -5.63 12.11 37.28
N LYS A 194 -4.43 12.59 37.63
CA LYS A 194 -3.17 11.97 37.23
C LYS A 194 -3.09 10.52 37.70
N GLN A 195 -3.36 10.28 38.99
CA GLN A 195 -3.39 8.91 39.50
C GLN A 195 -4.46 8.04 38.80
N LEU A 196 -5.67 8.58 38.58
CA LEU A 196 -6.72 7.86 37.86
C LEU A 196 -6.31 7.45 36.44
N TYR A 197 -5.63 8.33 35.71
CA TYR A 197 -5.16 8.02 34.36
C TYR A 197 -4.05 6.96 34.36
N GLU A 198 -3.16 6.98 35.36
CA GLU A 198 -2.15 5.93 35.55
C GLU A 198 -2.79 4.58 35.89
N ASP A 199 -3.80 4.56 36.76
CA ASP A 199 -4.53 3.35 37.12
C ASP A 199 -5.30 2.77 35.93
N LEU A 200 -5.99 3.64 35.16
CA LEU A 200 -6.68 3.26 33.92
C LEU A 200 -5.70 2.68 32.91
N ARG A 201 -4.57 3.36 32.68
CA ARG A 201 -3.49 2.84 31.81
C ARG A 201 -3.01 1.47 32.27
N GLY A 202 -2.82 1.28 33.57
CA GLY A 202 -2.40 0.02 34.18
C GLY A 202 -3.38 -1.13 33.90
N SER A 203 -4.68 -0.86 33.89
CA SER A 203 -5.73 -1.86 33.64
C SER A 203 -5.73 -2.43 32.22
N VAL A 204 -5.24 -1.69 31.22
CA VAL A 204 -5.25 -2.10 29.80
C VAL A 204 -3.89 -2.52 29.24
N LEU A 205 -2.79 -2.35 30.00
CA LEU A 205 -1.42 -2.47 29.51
C LEU A 205 -1.03 -3.83 28.90
N LYS A 206 -1.73 -4.91 29.27
CA LYS A 206 -1.51 -6.26 28.72
C LYS A 206 -2.80 -6.91 28.22
N VAL A 207 -3.77 -6.09 27.83
CA VAL A 207 -5.10 -6.57 27.43
C VAL A 207 -5.15 -6.76 25.92
N SER A 208 -5.55 -7.96 25.48
CA SER A 208 -5.79 -8.24 24.06
C SER A 208 -7.22 -7.87 23.65
N ALA A 209 -7.52 -8.04 22.36
CA ALA A 209 -8.88 -7.87 21.84
C ALA A 209 -9.96 -8.72 22.53
N LEU A 210 -9.60 -9.79 23.24
CA LEU A 210 -10.56 -10.66 23.96
C LEU A 210 -10.67 -10.32 25.45
N GLY A 211 -9.86 -9.40 25.98
CA GLY A 211 -9.92 -8.98 27.38
C GLY A 211 -10.80 -7.75 27.60
N ASP A 212 -10.92 -7.33 28.86
CA ASP A 212 -11.77 -6.19 29.23
C ASP A 212 -11.04 -4.84 29.06
N PHE A 213 -11.02 -4.35 27.82
CA PHE A 213 -10.63 -2.97 27.53
C PHE A 213 -11.84 -2.02 27.47
N GLN A 214 -13.06 -2.56 27.37
CA GLN A 214 -14.27 -1.77 27.14
C GLN A 214 -14.65 -0.95 28.36
N GLN A 215 -14.60 -1.54 29.55
CA GLN A 215 -14.90 -0.82 30.79
C GLN A 215 -13.89 0.32 31.06
N PRO A 216 -12.56 0.10 30.98
CA PRO A 216 -11.57 1.19 31.04
C PRO A 216 -11.75 2.29 29.99
N LEU A 217 -12.10 1.92 28.75
CA LEU A 217 -12.32 2.89 27.66
C LEU A 217 -13.55 3.76 27.92
N ARG A 218 -14.65 3.17 28.40
CA ARG A 218 -15.85 3.94 28.81
C ARG A 218 -15.57 4.84 30.00
N ALA A 219 -14.76 4.37 30.96
CA ALA A 219 -14.32 5.19 32.09
C ALA A 219 -13.49 6.40 31.64
N LEU A 220 -12.54 6.19 30.71
CA LEU A 220 -11.79 7.28 30.09
C LEU A 220 -12.72 8.30 29.41
N LEU A 221 -13.69 7.82 28.62
CA LEU A 221 -14.69 8.68 27.98
C LEU A 221 -15.54 9.46 28.99
N LEU A 222 -15.95 8.86 30.11
CA LEU A 222 -16.67 9.54 31.18
C LEU A 222 -15.85 10.70 31.75
N LEU A 223 -14.57 10.46 32.05
CA LEU A 223 -13.67 11.49 32.58
C LEU A 223 -13.47 12.65 31.59
N LEU A 224 -13.43 12.36 30.29
CA LEU A 224 -13.27 13.36 29.24
C LEU A 224 -14.51 14.21 28.97
N LYS A 225 -15.69 13.81 29.46
CA LYS A 225 -16.89 14.66 29.43
C LYS A 225 -16.72 15.92 30.28
N TYR A 226 -15.85 15.88 31.28
CA TYR A 226 -15.54 17.03 32.13
C TYR A 226 -14.36 17.82 31.53
N PRO A 227 -14.48 19.16 31.35
CA PRO A 227 -13.39 19.97 30.80
C PRO A 227 -12.09 19.87 31.59
N VAL A 228 -12.18 19.74 32.93
CA VAL A 228 -11.03 19.53 33.82
C VAL A 228 -10.33 18.21 33.48
N GLY A 229 -11.09 17.13 33.26
CA GLY A 229 -10.52 15.83 32.89
C GLY A 229 -9.74 15.90 31.58
N ALA A 230 -10.33 16.48 30.53
CA ALA A 230 -9.66 16.67 29.25
C ALA A 230 -8.35 17.48 29.37
N LYS A 231 -8.36 18.55 30.18
CA LYS A 231 -7.17 19.37 30.45
C LYS A 231 -6.10 18.58 31.22
N CYS A 232 -6.48 17.88 32.30
CA CYS A 232 -5.57 17.05 33.10
C CYS A 232 -4.92 15.93 32.29
N LEU A 233 -5.65 15.33 31.34
CA LEU A 233 -5.11 14.27 30.49
C LEU A 233 -3.97 14.78 29.60
N VAL A 234 -4.16 15.90 28.91
CA VAL A 234 -3.12 16.43 28.01
C VAL A 234 -1.96 17.09 28.76
N SER A 235 -2.19 17.57 29.98
CA SER A 235 -1.13 18.07 30.87
C SER A 235 -0.41 16.98 31.65
N HIS A 236 -0.79 15.71 31.46
CA HIS A 236 -0.19 14.60 32.17
C HIS A 236 1.29 14.43 31.82
N PRO A 237 2.19 14.15 32.78
CA PRO A 237 3.61 13.90 32.49
C PRO A 237 3.84 12.75 31.49
N TRP A 238 2.94 11.75 31.53
CA TRP A 238 2.91 10.62 30.60
C TRP A 238 1.94 10.82 29.42
N TRP A 239 1.47 12.04 29.13
CA TRP A 239 0.80 12.33 27.84
C TRP A 239 1.78 12.07 26.69
N ILE A 240 2.95 12.70 26.80
CA ILE A 240 4.13 12.46 25.96
C ILE A 240 5.32 12.19 26.91
N PRO A 241 5.91 10.98 26.91
CA PRO A 241 7.04 10.63 27.77
C PRO A 241 8.27 11.52 27.49
N LYS A 242 8.81 12.22 28.49
CA LYS A 242 9.93 13.17 28.31
C LYS A 242 11.34 12.55 28.37
N ASN A 243 11.50 11.27 28.05
CA ASN A 243 12.78 10.55 28.21
C ASN A 243 13.77 10.82 27.05
N VAL A 244 15.06 10.82 27.37
CA VAL A 244 16.18 11.03 26.41
C VAL A 244 16.20 9.99 25.28
N TYR A 245 15.64 8.79 25.52
CA TYR A 245 15.54 7.69 24.54
C TYR A 245 14.09 7.41 24.12
N MET A 246 13.32 8.47 23.80
CA MET A 246 11.95 8.32 23.34
C MET A 246 11.89 7.75 21.92
N ASN A 247 11.34 6.55 21.78
CA ASN A 247 11.04 5.88 20.51
C ASN A 247 9.54 5.49 20.45
N GLY A 248 9.10 4.97 19.29
CA GLY A 248 7.72 4.59 19.07
C GLY A 248 7.18 3.57 20.07
N ARG A 249 7.98 2.55 20.41
CA ARG A 249 7.59 1.51 21.38
C ARG A 249 7.40 2.07 22.79
N VAL A 250 8.28 2.98 23.23
CA VAL A 250 8.16 3.65 24.53
C VAL A 250 6.86 4.46 24.56
N ILE A 251 6.52 5.18 23.51
CA ILE A 251 5.26 5.95 23.45
C ILE A 251 4.06 5.01 23.58
N GLU A 252 4.04 3.89 22.85
CA GLU A 252 2.97 2.90 22.93
C GLU A 252 2.78 2.34 24.35
N MET A 253 3.86 1.94 25.03
CA MET A 253 3.75 1.26 26.32
C MET A 253 3.65 2.21 27.52
N THR A 254 4.17 3.44 27.39
CA THR A 254 4.30 4.38 28.52
C THR A 254 3.36 5.57 28.48
N SER A 255 2.88 5.99 27.32
CA SER A 255 1.89 7.07 27.26
C SER A 255 0.55 6.64 27.85
N ILE A 256 -0.30 7.61 28.23
CA ILE A 256 -1.63 7.29 28.75
C ILE A 256 -2.52 6.64 27.69
N LEU A 257 -2.50 7.14 26.45
CA LEU A 257 -3.33 6.61 25.36
C LEU A 257 -2.73 5.39 24.65
N GLY A 258 -1.41 5.24 24.67
CA GLY A 258 -0.70 4.17 23.95
C GLY A 258 -1.24 2.77 24.25
N PRO A 259 -1.41 2.37 25.51
CA PRO A 259 -1.97 1.06 25.86
C PRO A 259 -3.40 0.80 25.38
N PHE A 260 -4.23 1.84 25.22
CA PHE A 260 -5.55 1.68 24.61
C PHE A 260 -5.45 1.42 23.11
N PHE A 261 -4.49 2.05 22.42
CA PHE A 261 -4.21 1.74 21.01
C PHE A 261 -3.49 0.39 20.84
N HIS A 262 -2.75 -0.10 21.84
CA HIS A 262 -2.06 -1.40 21.80
C HIS A 262 -3.01 -2.60 21.73
N VAL A 263 -4.24 -2.48 22.25
CA VAL A 263 -5.24 -3.56 22.27
C VAL A 263 -5.52 -4.07 20.86
N SER A 264 -5.12 -5.30 20.56
CA SER A 264 -5.16 -5.85 19.20
C SER A 264 -5.45 -7.36 19.20
N ALA A 265 -5.96 -7.86 18.07
CA ALA A 265 -6.05 -9.29 17.80
C ALA A 265 -4.78 -9.83 17.12
N MET A 266 -4.03 -8.98 16.43
CA MET A 266 -2.72 -9.34 15.87
C MET A 266 -1.70 -9.59 16.98
N PRO A 267 -0.85 -10.63 16.86
CA PRO A 267 0.19 -10.90 17.83
C PRO A 267 1.28 -9.82 17.82
N ASP A 268 1.98 -9.69 18.94
CA ASP A 268 3.16 -8.82 19.10
C ASP A 268 4.35 -9.65 19.60
N ASN A 269 5.52 -9.02 19.65
CA ASN A 269 6.73 -9.61 20.20
C ASN A 269 6.50 -10.19 21.61
N THR A 270 7.17 -11.29 21.92
CA THR A 270 7.01 -12.05 23.17
C THR A 270 7.15 -11.20 24.43
N LEU A 271 7.96 -10.13 24.40
CA LEU A 271 8.14 -9.19 25.51
C LEU A 271 6.90 -8.32 25.81
N PHE A 272 6.06 -8.09 24.80
CA PHE A 272 4.88 -7.22 24.87
C PHE A 272 3.57 -8.01 24.69
N LYS A 273 3.61 -9.33 24.90
CA LYS A 273 2.47 -10.21 24.68
C LYS A 273 1.26 -9.79 25.53
N SER A 274 0.14 -9.57 24.86
CA SER A 274 -1.17 -9.30 25.46
C SER A 274 -1.92 -10.60 25.80
N LEU A 275 -2.80 -10.51 26.78
CA LEU A 275 -3.64 -11.61 27.26
C LEU A 275 -5.13 -11.21 27.23
N PRO A 276 -6.03 -12.16 26.93
CA PRO A 276 -5.76 -13.54 26.53
C PRO A 276 -5.17 -13.68 25.12
N ASP A 277 -4.48 -14.78 24.82
CA ASP A 277 -3.89 -15.02 23.49
C ASP A 277 -4.99 -15.30 22.45
N VAL A 278 -5.19 -14.37 21.51
CA VAL A 278 -6.26 -14.45 20.50
C VAL A 278 -6.04 -15.59 19.51
N GLY A 279 -4.79 -15.80 19.07
CA GLY A 279 -4.45 -16.87 18.13
C GLY A 279 -4.78 -18.24 18.71
N GLN A 280 -4.36 -18.49 19.95
CA GLN A 280 -4.64 -19.75 20.63
C GLN A 280 -6.13 -19.94 20.94
N GLN A 281 -6.84 -18.91 21.41
CA GLN A 281 -8.25 -19.07 21.77
C GLN A 281 -9.16 -19.22 20.54
N CYS A 282 -8.98 -18.36 19.54
CA CYS A 282 -9.86 -18.29 18.38
C CYS A 282 -9.45 -19.23 17.24
N PHE A 283 -8.17 -19.58 17.12
CA PHE A 283 -7.62 -20.20 15.91
C PHE A 283 -6.69 -21.42 16.15
N SER A 284 -6.59 -21.96 17.36
CA SER A 284 -5.90 -23.25 17.56
C SER A 284 -6.59 -24.36 16.76
N ASP A 285 -5.80 -25.27 16.17
CA ASP A 285 -6.30 -26.41 15.38
C ASP A 285 -7.31 -26.00 14.28
N ALA A 286 -7.16 -24.82 13.68
CA ALA A 286 -8.13 -24.24 12.73
C ALA A 286 -8.48 -25.18 11.55
N SER A 287 -7.57 -26.04 11.12
CA SER A 287 -7.78 -27.04 10.07
C SER A 287 -8.84 -28.10 10.43
N THR A 288 -9.06 -28.34 11.72
CA THR A 288 -10.02 -29.34 12.23
C THR A 288 -11.33 -28.72 12.75
N ARG A 289 -11.37 -27.40 12.94
CA ARG A 289 -12.55 -26.69 13.43
C ARG A 289 -13.64 -26.61 12.37
N ARG A 290 -14.90 -26.54 12.82
CA ARG A 290 -16.03 -26.33 11.91
C ARG A 290 -15.97 -24.91 11.31
N PRO A 291 -16.25 -24.72 10.01
CA PRO A 291 -16.22 -23.41 9.38
C PRO A 291 -17.11 -22.36 10.07
N ALA A 292 -18.26 -22.77 10.62
CA ALA A 292 -19.17 -21.88 11.34
C ALA A 292 -18.55 -21.31 12.64
N ASP A 293 -17.75 -22.11 13.35
CA ASP A 293 -17.10 -21.67 14.59
C ASP A 293 -15.99 -20.65 14.27
N LEU A 294 -15.24 -20.87 13.18
CA LEU A 294 -14.24 -19.90 12.69
C LEU A 294 -14.89 -18.58 12.25
N LEU A 295 -16.01 -18.63 11.53
CA LEU A 295 -16.78 -17.43 11.14
C LEU A 295 -17.29 -16.65 12.36
N SER A 296 -17.69 -17.34 13.43
CA SER A 296 -18.07 -16.71 14.70
C SER A 296 -16.90 -15.98 15.34
N SER A 297 -15.70 -16.60 15.38
CA SER A 297 -14.47 -15.96 15.86
C SER A 297 -14.14 -14.70 15.06
N PHE A 298 -14.18 -14.76 13.73
CA PHE A 298 -13.96 -13.59 12.87
C PHE A 298 -14.96 -12.46 13.15
N THR A 299 -16.24 -12.80 13.27
CA THR A 299 -17.30 -11.82 13.54
C THR A 299 -17.12 -11.17 14.92
N THR A 300 -16.74 -11.96 15.92
CA THR A 300 -16.48 -11.49 17.29
C THR A 300 -15.32 -10.50 17.30
N ILE A 301 -14.16 -10.88 16.75
CA ILE A 301 -12.98 -10.02 16.69
C ILE A 301 -13.32 -8.73 15.94
N LYS A 302 -13.95 -8.81 14.76
CA LYS A 302 -14.37 -7.64 13.99
C LYS A 302 -15.25 -6.69 14.80
N THR A 303 -16.25 -7.22 15.50
CA THR A 303 -17.20 -6.41 16.29
C THR A 303 -16.48 -5.72 17.45
N VAL A 304 -15.66 -6.47 18.18
CA VAL A 304 -14.94 -5.96 19.35
C VAL A 304 -13.90 -4.91 18.95
N MET A 305 -13.17 -5.14 17.86
CA MET A 305 -12.23 -4.15 17.31
C MET A 305 -12.94 -2.89 16.80
N ASN A 306 -14.09 -3.01 16.14
CA ASN A 306 -14.85 -1.83 15.72
C ASN A 306 -15.36 -1.00 16.93
N ASN A 307 -15.77 -1.66 18.02
CA ASN A 307 -16.12 -0.97 19.27
C ASN A 307 -14.92 -0.23 19.87
N LEU A 308 -13.72 -0.81 19.83
CA LEU A 308 -12.48 -0.14 20.23
C LEU A 308 -12.24 1.11 19.36
N TYR A 309 -12.37 0.97 18.05
CA TYR A 309 -12.20 2.08 17.12
C TYR A 309 -13.22 3.19 17.38
N ASP A 310 -14.46 2.86 17.74
CA ASP A 310 -15.52 3.83 18.01
C ASP A 310 -15.18 4.61 19.28
N GLY A 311 -14.83 3.90 20.36
CA GLY A 311 -14.46 4.52 21.62
C GLY A 311 -13.20 5.38 21.50
N LEU A 312 -12.15 4.90 20.83
CA LEU A 312 -10.93 5.68 20.59
C LEU A 312 -11.19 6.91 19.72
N THR A 313 -12.03 6.78 18.68
CA THR A 313 -12.42 7.90 17.84
C THR A 313 -13.15 8.97 18.66
N GLU A 314 -14.05 8.57 19.55
CA GLU A 314 -14.75 9.52 20.43
C GLU A 314 -13.82 10.15 21.47
N VAL A 315 -12.83 9.41 22.01
CA VAL A 315 -11.78 9.98 22.88
C VAL A 315 -11.04 11.10 22.14
N ILE A 316 -10.54 10.82 20.94
CA ILE A 316 -9.78 11.80 20.16
C ILE A 316 -10.67 12.98 19.72
N LYS A 317 -11.92 12.73 19.30
CA LYS A 317 -12.87 13.80 18.95
C LYS A 317 -13.19 14.71 20.14
N CYS A 318 -13.39 14.18 21.35
CA CYS A 318 -13.59 14.98 22.55
C CYS A 318 -12.42 15.94 22.80
N LEU A 319 -11.19 15.44 22.67
CA LEU A 319 -9.98 16.23 22.84
C LEU A 319 -9.74 17.22 21.68
N LEU A 320 -10.12 16.90 20.45
CA LEU A 320 -9.98 17.82 19.31
C LEU A 320 -11.04 18.93 19.29
N LYS A 321 -12.23 18.69 19.85
CA LYS A 321 -13.30 19.69 19.95
C LYS A 321 -12.94 20.81 20.92
N ASN A 322 -12.18 20.52 21.98
CA ASN A 322 -11.74 21.50 22.96
C ASN A 322 -10.49 22.26 22.47
N ILE A 323 -10.59 23.58 22.40
CA ILE A 323 -9.55 24.48 21.88
C ILE A 323 -8.25 24.37 22.68
N ASN A 324 -8.35 24.15 23.99
CA ASN A 324 -7.20 24.08 24.89
C ASN A 324 -6.43 22.75 24.78
N THR A 325 -7.03 21.72 24.17
CA THR A 325 -6.44 20.38 24.08
C THR A 325 -6.07 19.99 22.65
N ARG A 326 -6.68 20.60 21.63
CA ARG A 326 -6.48 20.29 20.21
C ARG A 326 -5.00 20.27 19.80
N ASP A 327 -4.24 21.30 20.15
CA ASP A 327 -2.84 21.45 19.76
C ASP A 327 -1.97 20.30 20.31
N ASN A 328 -2.20 19.91 21.58
CA ASN A 328 -1.51 18.79 22.24
C ASN A 328 -1.84 17.42 21.61
N VAL A 329 -3.06 17.26 21.08
CA VAL A 329 -3.47 16.02 20.37
C VAL A 329 -2.79 15.92 19.03
N LEU A 330 -2.76 17.01 18.27
CA LEU A 330 -2.07 17.07 16.98
C LEU A 330 -0.56 16.87 17.15
N GLU A 331 0.03 17.44 18.20
CA GLU A 331 1.42 17.17 18.58
C GLU A 331 1.65 15.70 18.94
N TYR A 332 0.78 15.10 19.75
CA TYR A 332 0.88 13.68 20.10
C TYR A 332 0.85 12.77 18.87
N ILE A 333 -0.11 12.97 17.96
CA ILE A 333 -0.22 12.16 16.74
C ILE A 333 1.00 12.37 15.83
N ALA A 334 1.42 13.62 15.63
CA ALA A 334 2.61 13.92 14.83
C ALA A 334 3.88 13.25 15.40
N LEU A 335 4.05 13.31 16.72
CA LEU A 335 5.19 12.68 17.40
C LEU A 335 5.15 11.15 17.28
N VAL A 336 3.97 10.54 17.44
CA VAL A 336 3.79 9.09 17.21
C VAL A 336 4.20 8.72 15.78
N VAL A 337 3.82 9.51 14.78
CA VAL A 337 4.22 9.28 13.38
C VAL A 337 5.73 9.42 13.20
N ASN A 338 6.33 10.54 13.60
CA ASN A 338 7.76 10.80 13.38
C ASN A 338 8.65 9.77 14.11
N LYS A 339 8.31 9.40 15.35
CA LYS A 339 9.07 8.39 16.14
C LYS A 339 8.89 6.95 15.66
N ASN A 340 8.06 6.73 14.65
CA ASN A 340 7.84 5.43 14.02
C ASN A 340 8.13 5.45 12.52
N ALA A 341 8.82 6.47 12.00
CA ALA A 341 9.16 6.55 10.57
C ALA A 341 9.90 5.31 10.05
N SER A 342 10.72 4.68 10.90
CA SER A 342 11.44 3.43 10.60
C SER A 342 10.54 2.21 10.36
N ARG A 343 9.23 2.28 10.68
CA ARG A 343 8.26 1.23 10.29
C ARG A 343 8.13 1.09 8.77
N ALA A 344 8.51 2.11 8.00
CA ALA A 344 8.54 2.06 6.54
C ALA A 344 9.64 1.14 5.97
N HIS A 345 10.64 0.75 6.78
CA HIS A 345 11.68 -0.18 6.33
C HIS A 345 11.11 -1.60 6.12
N ILE A 346 11.83 -2.40 5.33
CA ILE A 346 11.47 -3.80 5.05
C ILE A 346 11.32 -4.57 6.37
N GLN A 347 12.31 -4.49 7.24
CA GLN A 347 12.29 -5.10 8.58
C GLN A 347 12.08 -4.01 9.63
N VAL A 348 11.01 -4.17 10.41
CA VAL A 348 10.71 -3.28 11.54
C VAL A 348 11.38 -3.84 12.79
N ASP A 349 12.12 -3.01 13.51
CA ASP A 349 12.63 -3.39 14.82
C ASP A 349 11.49 -3.28 15.86
N PRO A 350 11.05 -4.41 16.45
CA PRO A 350 9.92 -4.43 17.38
C PRO A 350 10.21 -3.74 18.72
N LEU A 351 11.48 -3.48 19.06
CA LEU A 351 11.89 -2.83 20.31
C LEU A 351 11.92 -1.31 20.20
N SER A 352 12.13 -0.76 19.01
CA SER A 352 12.13 0.69 18.76
C SER A 352 10.80 1.21 18.22
N CYS A 353 10.12 0.43 17.40
CA CYS A 353 8.85 0.80 16.79
C CYS A 353 7.66 0.28 17.60
N ALA A 354 6.57 1.03 17.57
CA ALA A 354 5.28 0.58 18.07
C ALA A 354 4.78 -0.63 17.30
N SER A 355 3.87 -1.40 17.89
CA SER A 355 3.29 -2.61 17.28
C SER A 355 2.47 -2.30 16.02
N SER A 356 2.32 -3.32 15.16
CA SER A 356 1.37 -3.25 14.04
C SER A 356 -0.08 -3.12 14.53
N GLY A 357 -0.41 -3.69 15.70
CA GLY A 357 -1.69 -3.50 16.38
C GLY A 357 -2.04 -2.03 16.62
N MET A 358 -1.12 -1.28 17.27
CA MET A 358 -1.29 0.14 17.54
C MET A 358 -1.52 0.94 16.26
N PHE A 359 -0.71 0.72 15.24
CA PHE A 359 -0.76 1.50 14.01
C PHE A 359 -1.97 1.17 13.12
N VAL A 360 -2.47 -0.08 13.12
CA VAL A 360 -3.73 -0.45 12.47
C VAL A 360 -4.91 0.19 13.19
N ASN A 361 -4.91 0.19 14.52
CA ASN A 361 -5.95 0.85 15.31
C ASN A 361 -5.95 2.36 15.10
N LEU A 362 -4.76 2.98 15.08
CA LEU A 362 -4.60 4.40 14.76
C LEU A 362 -5.06 4.70 13.32
N SER A 363 -4.77 3.82 12.36
CA SER A 363 -5.27 3.93 10.98
C SER A 363 -6.79 3.96 10.93
N ALA A 364 -7.47 3.05 11.62
CA ALA A 364 -8.93 3.00 11.69
C ALA A 364 -9.53 4.27 12.31
N VAL A 365 -8.93 4.78 13.40
CA VAL A 365 -9.36 6.02 14.05
C VAL A 365 -9.15 7.23 13.14
N MET A 366 -7.98 7.36 12.50
CA MET A 366 -7.68 8.46 11.59
C MET A 366 -8.60 8.48 10.36
N LEU A 367 -8.92 7.31 9.79
CA LEU A 367 -9.90 7.20 8.70
C LEU A 367 -11.30 7.70 9.11
N ARG A 368 -11.74 7.39 10.34
CA ARG A 368 -13.02 7.87 10.89
C ARG A 368 -13.01 9.37 11.20
N LEU A 369 -11.86 9.94 11.53
CA LEU A 369 -11.70 11.39 11.63
C LEU A 369 -11.76 12.08 10.26
N CYS A 370 -11.38 11.37 9.19
CA CYS A 370 -11.47 11.86 7.81
C CYS A 370 -12.88 11.82 7.22
N GLU A 371 -13.78 10.96 7.73
CA GLU A 371 -15.15 10.78 7.25
C GLU A 371 -15.86 12.11 6.87
N PRO A 372 -15.81 13.20 7.67
CA PRO A 372 -16.52 14.44 7.35
C PRO A 372 -16.05 15.16 6.08
N PHE A 373 -14.94 14.76 5.48
CA PHE A 373 -14.40 15.32 4.24
C PHE A 373 -14.11 14.27 3.15
N LEU A 374 -14.61 13.03 3.33
CA LEU A 374 -14.61 11.96 2.32
C LEU A 374 -15.96 11.84 1.61
N ASP A 375 -16.70 12.94 1.47
CA ASP A 375 -17.99 12.95 0.78
C ASP A 375 -17.84 12.56 -0.71
N HIS A 376 -18.91 12.04 -1.33
CA HIS A 376 -18.85 11.54 -2.71
C HIS A 376 -18.32 12.58 -3.72
N SER A 377 -18.62 13.86 -3.52
CA SER A 377 -18.16 14.98 -4.35
C SER A 377 -16.78 15.54 -3.97
N LEU A 378 -16.19 15.06 -2.87
CA LEU A 378 -14.93 15.53 -2.31
C LEU A 378 -14.92 17.06 -2.13
N SER A 379 -16.03 17.61 -1.63
CA SER A 379 -16.32 19.05 -1.56
C SER A 379 -15.31 19.88 -0.76
N LYS A 380 -14.53 19.23 0.11
CA LYS A 380 -13.56 19.88 1.01
C LYS A 380 -12.11 19.68 0.59
N ARG A 381 -11.85 19.10 -0.59
CA ARG A 381 -10.50 18.86 -1.10
C ARG A 381 -9.64 20.13 -1.19
N ASP A 382 -10.25 21.29 -1.45
CA ASP A 382 -9.56 22.58 -1.57
C ASP A 382 -9.01 23.10 -0.23
N LYS A 383 -9.38 22.45 0.89
CA LYS A 383 -8.84 22.76 2.23
C LYS A 383 -7.52 22.05 2.54
N ILE A 384 -7.04 21.21 1.62
CA ILE A 384 -5.78 20.48 1.72
C ILE A 384 -4.71 21.27 1.00
N ASP A 385 -3.83 21.91 1.77
CA ASP A 385 -2.77 22.77 1.24
C ASP A 385 -1.49 21.95 1.00
N PRO A 386 -0.99 21.83 -0.24
CA PRO A 386 0.25 21.12 -0.53
C PRO A 386 1.47 21.73 0.18
N SER A 387 1.42 23.03 0.54
CA SER A 387 2.51 23.72 1.23
C SER A 387 2.83 23.10 2.61
N TYR A 388 1.89 22.35 3.19
CA TYR A 388 2.08 21.60 4.43
C TYR A 388 3.27 20.64 4.37
N VAL A 389 3.48 19.96 3.24
CA VAL A 389 4.61 19.04 3.04
C VAL A 389 5.95 19.74 3.22
N PHE A 390 6.00 21.03 2.86
CA PHE A 390 7.24 21.81 2.84
C PHE A 390 7.41 22.67 4.07
N PHE A 391 6.35 23.21 4.67
CA PHE A 391 6.49 24.21 5.75
C PHE A 391 5.91 23.76 7.10
N SER A 392 5.37 22.54 7.22
CA SER A 392 4.93 22.03 8.53
C SER A 392 6.11 21.88 9.49
N GLU A 393 5.93 22.38 10.72
CA GLU A 393 6.84 22.17 11.84
C GLU A 393 6.50 20.87 12.63
N ARG A 394 5.36 20.21 12.35
CA ARG A 394 4.90 19.03 13.08
C ARG A 394 5.32 17.70 12.46
N LEU A 395 5.11 17.55 11.15
CA LEU A 395 5.37 16.28 10.44
C LEU A 395 6.64 16.40 9.58
N GLU A 396 7.53 15.42 9.73
CA GLU A 396 8.77 15.34 8.96
C GLU A 396 8.49 14.62 7.62
N LEU A 397 8.16 15.39 6.59
CA LEU A 397 7.83 14.87 5.25
C LEU A 397 8.90 15.16 4.18
N ARG A 398 9.82 16.08 4.45
CA ARG A 398 10.80 16.59 3.48
C ARG A 398 11.88 15.56 3.09
N GLU A 399 12.15 14.59 3.96
CA GLU A 399 13.17 13.56 3.72
C GLU A 399 12.65 12.38 2.87
N LEU A 400 11.34 12.38 2.56
CA LEU A 400 10.73 11.31 1.77
C LEU A 400 11.04 11.49 0.29
N THR A 401 11.26 10.37 -0.41
CA THR A 401 11.46 10.35 -1.86
C THR A 401 10.27 11.02 -2.56
N CYS A 402 10.55 11.96 -3.46
CA CYS A 402 9.56 12.76 -4.17
C CYS A 402 9.21 12.15 -5.53
N LEU A 403 8.02 12.42 -6.07
CA LEU A 403 7.52 11.87 -7.34
C LEU A 403 8.43 12.15 -8.55
N ASN A 404 8.95 13.36 -8.65
CA ASN A 404 9.79 13.78 -9.79
C ASN A 404 10.77 14.92 -9.49
N ALA A 405 11.05 15.24 -8.22
CA ALA A 405 12.00 16.28 -7.83
C ALA A 405 13.17 15.70 -7.02
N SER A 406 14.38 16.23 -7.21
CA SER A 406 15.53 15.90 -6.35
C SER A 406 15.46 16.68 -5.02
N SER A 407 16.16 16.18 -3.99
CA SER A 407 16.22 16.87 -2.69
C SER A 407 16.82 18.28 -2.82
N GLU A 408 17.79 18.45 -3.72
CA GLU A 408 18.39 19.75 -4.05
C GLU A 408 17.37 20.68 -4.73
N GLU A 409 16.63 20.20 -5.72
CA GLU A 409 15.61 20.97 -6.43
C GLU A 409 14.50 21.46 -5.49
N VAL A 410 14.04 20.58 -4.59
CA VAL A 410 13.04 20.91 -3.57
C VAL A 410 13.59 21.96 -2.61
N SER A 411 14.83 21.78 -2.13
CA SER A 411 15.48 22.73 -1.22
C SER A 411 15.65 24.11 -1.84
N GLU A 412 16.07 24.19 -3.10
CA GLU A 412 16.17 25.44 -3.85
C GLU A 412 14.80 26.11 -4.02
N TRP A 413 13.78 25.35 -4.41
CA TRP A 413 12.43 25.87 -4.60
C TRP A 413 11.83 26.42 -3.30
N ILE A 414 11.97 25.69 -2.19
CA ILE A 414 11.55 26.16 -0.85
C ILE A 414 12.29 27.44 -0.47
N SER A 415 13.60 27.53 -0.75
CA SER A 415 14.39 28.73 -0.42
C SER A 415 13.92 29.98 -1.17
N ARG A 416 13.49 29.82 -2.44
CA ARG A 416 12.96 30.92 -3.26
C ARG A 416 11.56 31.36 -2.82
N ASN A 417 10.75 30.42 -2.34
CA ASN A 417 9.35 30.65 -1.98
C ASN A 417 9.11 30.89 -0.48
N SER A 418 10.16 30.87 0.35
CA SER A 418 10.04 31.12 1.79
C SER A 418 9.55 32.55 2.07
N PRO A 419 8.39 32.73 2.74
CA PRO A 419 7.88 34.04 3.10
C PRO A 419 8.72 34.59 4.26
N GLY A 420 9.82 35.29 3.93
CA GLY A 420 10.67 35.91 4.96
C GLY A 420 12.08 36.34 4.54
N LYS A 421 12.51 36.15 3.29
CA LYS A 421 13.87 36.54 2.84
C LYS A 421 13.93 37.45 1.62
N THR A 422 12.83 38.08 1.21
CA THR A 422 12.83 39.04 0.10
C THR A 422 12.87 40.50 0.57
N GLU A 423 13.75 40.82 1.52
CA GLU A 423 14.19 42.21 1.76
C GLU A 423 15.68 42.20 2.14
N ALA A 424 16.56 42.08 1.13
CA ALA A 424 17.88 42.73 1.09
C ALA A 424 18.69 42.24 -0.12
N SER A 425 18.42 42.78 -1.32
CA SER A 425 19.43 43.29 -2.28
C SER A 425 18.84 43.46 -3.70
N LYS A 426 18.61 44.74 -4.06
CA LYS A 426 18.87 45.45 -5.35
C LYS A 426 19.14 44.59 -6.60
N ASP A 427 18.67 44.88 -7.81
CA ASP A 427 18.12 46.10 -8.42
C ASP A 427 17.49 45.77 -9.80
N SER A 428 16.48 46.56 -10.19
CA SER A 428 16.13 47.02 -11.55
C SER A 428 15.45 46.10 -12.60
N SER A 429 14.29 46.62 -13.03
CA SER A 429 13.57 46.44 -14.31
C SER A 429 12.54 45.31 -14.42
N GLY A 430 11.30 45.70 -14.77
CA GLY A 430 10.21 44.78 -15.13
C GLY A 430 8.91 45.01 -14.37
N GLY A 431 8.39 46.25 -14.33
CA GLY A 431 7.04 46.51 -13.83
C GLY A 431 6.01 46.30 -14.94
N GLU A 432 5.18 45.26 -14.82
CA GLU A 432 3.82 45.17 -15.41
C GLU A 432 3.13 43.83 -15.04
N PHE A 433 2.80 43.62 -13.76
CA PHE A 433 1.78 42.60 -13.41
C PHE A 433 1.04 42.89 -12.08
N ARG A 434 1.19 44.09 -11.50
CA ARG A 434 0.76 44.38 -10.12
C ARG A 434 -0.53 45.20 -9.99
N LEU A 435 -1.41 45.19 -10.99
CA LEU A 435 -2.58 46.09 -11.04
C LEU A 435 -3.95 45.40 -11.18
N LEU A 436 -4.08 44.11 -10.83
CA LEU A 436 -5.38 43.40 -10.87
C LEU A 436 -5.80 42.66 -9.59
N LEU A 437 -5.09 42.82 -8.47
CA LEU A 437 -5.43 42.13 -7.20
C LEU A 437 -5.77 43.06 -6.02
N SER A 438 -5.98 44.36 -6.25
CA SER A 438 -6.18 45.34 -5.17
C SER A 438 -7.57 45.94 -5.03
N GLN A 439 -8.64 45.25 -5.49
CA GLN A 439 -10.00 45.80 -5.38
C GLN A 439 -11.04 44.99 -4.60
N GLU A 440 -10.65 43.97 -3.84
CA GLU A 440 -11.54 43.32 -2.88
C GLU A 440 -10.87 43.14 -1.51
N ALA A 441 -10.41 44.24 -0.93
CA ALA A 441 -10.02 44.28 0.48
C ALA A 441 -10.50 45.59 1.12
N SER A 442 -11.65 45.52 1.79
CA SER A 442 -12.15 46.59 2.66
C SER A 442 -13.08 46.04 3.74
N SER A 443 -12.51 45.33 4.72
CA SER A 443 -12.92 45.46 6.13
C SER A 443 -11.91 44.75 7.04
N SER A 444 -11.15 45.59 7.73
CA SER A 444 -10.00 45.34 8.60
C SER A 444 -10.30 44.50 9.85
N GLY A 445 -9.27 43.77 10.31
CA GLY A 445 -9.15 43.26 11.67
C GLY A 445 -7.88 42.43 11.89
N ASN A 446 -6.71 43.09 11.91
CA ASN A 446 -5.38 42.52 12.13
C ASN A 446 -5.26 41.60 13.37
N ASN A 447 -4.66 40.42 13.15
CA ASN A 447 -3.60 39.86 13.99
C ASN A 447 -2.69 39.01 13.11
N THR A 448 -1.39 39.27 13.14
CA THR A 448 -0.35 38.44 12.52
C THR A 448 -0.18 37.15 13.34
N GLU A 449 -1.05 36.17 13.13
CA GLU A 449 -0.79 34.78 13.53
C GLU A 449 0.02 34.12 12.41
N LYS A 450 1.09 33.37 12.73
CA LYS A 450 1.68 32.41 11.78
C LYS A 450 0.52 31.56 11.24
N ASP A 451 0.25 31.60 9.93
CA ASP A 451 -0.90 30.93 9.32
C ASP A 451 -0.97 29.45 9.75
N LYS A 452 -1.82 29.14 10.74
CA LYS A 452 -2.03 27.77 11.21
C LYS A 452 -2.82 27.02 10.14
N TYR A 453 -2.30 25.91 9.66
CA TYR A 453 -3.00 25.03 8.73
C TYR A 453 -4.36 24.61 9.27
N SER A 454 -5.31 24.36 8.36
CA SER A 454 -6.62 23.87 8.76
C SER A 454 -6.52 22.46 9.37
N PHE A 455 -7.41 22.13 10.30
CA PHE A 455 -7.48 20.77 10.86
C PHE A 455 -7.65 19.70 9.77
N ILE A 456 -8.37 20.01 8.68
CA ILE A 456 -8.55 19.07 7.57
C ILE A 456 -7.21 18.79 6.89
N CYS A 457 -6.39 19.81 6.67
CA CYS A 457 -5.06 19.68 6.10
C CYS A 457 -4.15 18.84 7.02
N GLU A 458 -4.05 19.18 8.31
CA GLU A 458 -3.26 18.42 9.28
C GLU A 458 -3.72 16.96 9.38
N CYS A 459 -5.03 16.74 9.51
CA CYS A 459 -5.61 15.42 9.60
C CYS A 459 -5.34 14.61 8.33
N PHE A 460 -5.44 15.20 7.14
CA PHE A 460 -5.18 14.51 5.87
C PHE A 460 -3.74 13.98 5.79
N PHE A 461 -2.73 14.81 6.05
CA PHE A 461 -1.33 14.40 5.98
C PHE A 461 -0.93 13.46 7.13
N MET A 462 -1.47 13.66 8.34
CA MET A 462 -1.29 12.70 9.44
C MET A 462 -1.91 11.34 9.09
N THR A 463 -3.13 11.31 8.53
CA THR A 463 -3.77 10.06 8.09
C THR A 463 -2.96 9.37 7.01
N ALA A 464 -2.47 10.09 5.99
CA ALA A 464 -1.63 9.51 4.95
C ALA A 464 -0.40 8.80 5.53
N ARG A 465 0.33 9.45 6.45
CA ARG A 465 1.48 8.84 7.12
C ARG A 465 1.12 7.69 8.06
N VAL A 466 0.03 7.80 8.81
CA VAL A 466 -0.45 6.71 9.67
C VAL A 466 -0.81 5.47 8.85
N LEU A 467 -1.49 5.65 7.71
CA LEU A 467 -1.85 4.55 6.83
C LEU A 467 -0.60 3.87 6.24
N ASN A 468 0.37 4.65 5.76
CA ASN A 468 1.64 4.14 5.24
C ASN A 468 2.37 3.26 6.27
N LEU A 469 2.54 3.77 7.50
CA LEU A 469 3.25 3.09 8.58
C LEU A 469 2.42 2.00 9.29
N GLY A 470 1.11 1.96 9.01
CA GLY A 470 0.14 1.13 9.70
C GLY A 470 -0.55 0.15 8.78
N LEU A 471 -1.72 0.52 8.26
CA LEU A 471 -2.55 -0.39 7.46
C LEU A 471 -1.80 -0.98 6.26
N LEU A 472 -1.07 -0.16 5.50
CA LEU A 472 -0.33 -0.63 4.32
C LEU A 472 0.88 -1.48 4.71
N LYS A 473 1.59 -1.08 5.76
CA LYS A 473 2.65 -1.90 6.33
C LYS A 473 2.12 -3.27 6.80
N ALA A 474 0.95 -3.31 7.44
CA ALA A 474 0.32 -4.57 7.85
C ALA A 474 -0.06 -5.47 6.66
N PHE A 475 -0.43 -4.91 5.49
CA PHE A 475 -0.61 -5.69 4.27
C PHE A 475 0.72 -6.26 3.74
N SER A 476 1.80 -5.47 3.79
CA SER A 476 3.14 -5.96 3.44
C SER A 476 3.58 -7.09 4.37
N ASP A 477 3.39 -6.93 5.68
CA ASP A 477 3.73 -7.93 6.69
C ASP A 477 2.90 -9.21 6.48
N PHE A 478 1.61 -9.08 6.19
CA PHE A 478 0.74 -10.21 5.84
C PHE A 478 1.21 -10.94 4.57
N LYS A 479 1.64 -10.21 3.53
CA LYS A 479 2.18 -10.79 2.30
C LYS A 479 3.44 -11.61 2.58
N HIS A 480 4.35 -11.09 3.42
CA HIS A 480 5.54 -11.83 3.85
C HIS A 480 5.19 -13.07 4.69
N LEU A 481 4.24 -12.95 5.61
CA LEU A 481 3.75 -14.07 6.41
C LEU A 481 3.20 -15.21 5.54
N VAL A 482 2.42 -14.88 4.49
CA VAL A 482 1.91 -15.90 3.55
C VAL A 482 3.06 -16.56 2.76
N GLN A 483 4.10 -15.80 2.39
CA GLN A 483 5.29 -16.37 1.73
C GLN A 483 6.08 -17.29 2.68
N ASP A 484 6.21 -16.91 3.95
CA ASP A 484 6.92 -17.70 4.96
C ASP A 484 6.16 -18.99 5.31
N ILE A 485 4.82 -18.94 5.33
CA ILE A 485 3.97 -20.15 5.43
C ILE A 485 4.24 -21.09 4.26
N SER A 486 4.21 -20.60 3.02
CA SER A 486 4.49 -21.42 1.83
C SER A 486 5.88 -22.05 1.88
N ARG A 487 6.91 -21.28 2.28
CA ARG A 487 8.28 -21.79 2.45
C ARG A 487 8.36 -22.86 3.54
N CYS A 488 7.64 -22.66 4.65
CA CYS A 488 7.58 -23.62 5.75
C CYS A 488 6.90 -24.92 5.30
N GLU A 489 5.80 -24.84 4.55
CA GLU A 489 5.10 -25.98 3.95
C GLU A 489 6.00 -26.77 2.98
N ASP A 490 6.73 -26.07 2.10
CA ASP A 490 7.68 -26.68 1.17
C ASP A 490 8.82 -27.41 1.91
N ASN A 491 9.40 -26.76 2.93
CA ASN A 491 10.43 -27.37 3.77
C ASN A 491 9.89 -28.61 4.50
N LEU A 492 8.70 -28.50 5.09
CA LEU A 492 8.05 -29.60 5.81
C LEU A 492 7.75 -30.79 4.89
N SER A 493 7.30 -30.55 3.66
CA SER A 493 7.11 -31.60 2.66
C SER A 493 8.43 -32.31 2.31
N THR A 494 9.51 -31.54 2.19
CA THR A 494 10.86 -32.05 1.91
C THR A 494 11.39 -32.91 3.07
N PHE A 495 11.26 -32.44 4.31
CA PHE A 495 11.67 -33.19 5.50
C PHE A 495 10.84 -34.46 5.73
N LYS A 496 9.53 -34.43 5.42
CA LYS A 496 8.68 -35.63 5.46
C LYS A 496 9.15 -36.68 4.44
N ALA A 497 9.43 -36.26 3.20
CA ALA A 497 9.97 -37.16 2.18
C ALA A 497 11.35 -37.76 2.55
N MET A 498 12.22 -36.98 3.20
CA MET A 498 13.51 -37.47 3.71
C MET A 498 13.35 -38.43 4.90
N GLY A 499 12.40 -38.16 5.80
CA GLY A 499 12.10 -38.99 6.97
C GLY A 499 11.51 -40.37 6.60
N GLU A 500 10.80 -40.47 5.48
CA GLU A 500 10.36 -41.76 4.91
C GLU A 500 11.53 -42.62 4.42
N GLN A 501 12.63 -42.00 3.98
CA GLN A 501 13.84 -42.69 3.51
C GLN A 501 14.83 -43.01 4.64
N SER A 502 14.80 -42.27 5.75
CA SER A 502 15.69 -42.47 6.90
C SER A 502 14.96 -42.24 8.22
N GLN A 503 14.74 -43.29 9.01
CA GLN A 503 14.04 -43.25 10.31
C GLN A 503 14.90 -42.70 11.46
N ALA A 504 15.70 -41.66 11.22
CA ALA A 504 16.47 -41.04 12.29
C ALA A 504 15.54 -40.20 13.20
N PRO A 505 15.68 -40.30 14.54
CA PRO A 505 14.83 -39.56 15.50
C PRO A 505 14.98 -38.03 15.37
N GLN A 506 16.08 -37.55 14.77
CA GLN A 506 16.30 -36.14 14.50
C GLN A 506 15.30 -35.57 13.49
N PHE A 507 14.96 -36.32 12.43
CA PHE A 507 13.97 -35.90 11.44
C PHE A 507 12.56 -35.78 12.04
N GLN A 508 12.18 -36.69 12.96
CA GLN A 508 10.90 -36.61 13.65
C GLN A 508 10.79 -35.37 14.54
N ASN A 509 11.87 -35.01 15.25
CA ASN A 509 11.91 -33.80 16.06
C ASN A 509 11.86 -32.52 15.20
N ASP A 510 12.57 -32.51 14.07
CA ASP A 510 12.55 -31.37 13.13
C ASP A 510 11.18 -31.21 12.47
N ILE A 511 10.51 -32.31 12.07
CA ILE A 511 9.14 -32.29 11.56
C ILE A 511 8.18 -31.73 12.61
N ALA A 512 8.24 -32.23 13.86
CA ALA A 512 7.38 -31.73 14.94
C ALA A 512 7.62 -30.25 15.25
N ARG A 513 8.87 -29.77 15.13
CA ARG A 513 9.21 -28.34 15.26
C ARG A 513 8.57 -27.52 14.14
N LEU A 514 8.72 -27.96 12.89
CA LEU A 514 8.16 -27.27 11.72
C LEU A 514 6.62 -27.27 11.73
N GLU A 515 5.99 -28.37 12.14
CA GLU A 515 4.52 -28.43 12.29
C GLU A 515 4.02 -27.42 13.32
N LYS A 516 4.71 -27.29 14.45
CA LYS A 516 4.38 -26.31 15.48
C LYS A 516 4.62 -24.86 15.02
N GLU A 517 5.69 -24.63 14.27
CA GLU A 517 5.98 -23.31 13.68
C GLU A 517 4.92 -22.92 12.64
N LEU A 518 4.55 -23.86 11.76
CA LEU A 518 3.49 -23.68 10.77
C LEU A 518 2.13 -23.41 11.43
N GLU A 519 1.82 -24.07 12.54
CA GLU A 519 0.60 -23.79 13.30
C GLU A 519 0.59 -22.35 13.85
N PHE A 520 1.71 -21.90 14.42
CA PHE A 520 1.84 -20.53 14.91
C PHE A 520 1.69 -19.48 13.79
N LEU A 521 2.37 -19.67 12.66
CA LEU A 521 2.26 -18.76 11.51
C LEU A 521 0.82 -18.72 10.95
N ASN A 522 0.12 -19.87 10.91
CA ASN A 522 -1.28 -19.92 10.51
C ASN A 522 -2.21 -19.21 11.50
N GLN A 523 -1.99 -19.34 12.81
CA GLN A 523 -2.74 -18.59 13.82
C GLN A 523 -2.55 -17.09 13.63
N GLU A 524 -1.31 -16.65 13.41
CA GLU A 524 -0.99 -15.24 13.13
C GLU A 524 -1.71 -14.75 11.87
N LYS A 525 -1.65 -15.52 10.77
CA LYS A 525 -2.35 -15.21 9.52
C LYS A 525 -3.85 -15.01 9.75
N LEU A 526 -4.47 -15.88 10.53
CA LEU A 526 -5.90 -15.79 10.84
C LEU A 526 -6.24 -14.58 11.71
N CYS A 527 -5.34 -14.15 12.61
CA CYS A 527 -5.51 -12.90 13.36
C CYS A 527 -5.48 -11.66 12.44
N TYR A 528 -4.56 -11.59 11.49
CA TYR A 528 -4.54 -10.53 10.47
C TYR A 528 -5.82 -10.56 9.62
N GLU A 529 -6.26 -11.74 9.19
CA GLU A 529 -7.52 -11.89 8.45
C GLU A 529 -8.71 -11.36 9.26
N ALA A 530 -8.79 -11.70 10.55
CA ALA A 530 -9.89 -11.35 11.43
C ALA A 530 -10.03 -9.84 11.65
N GLN A 531 -8.92 -9.15 11.92
CA GLN A 531 -8.92 -7.74 12.26
C GLN A 531 -8.98 -6.82 11.03
N ILE A 532 -8.34 -7.22 9.93
CA ILE A 532 -8.17 -6.35 8.75
C ILE A 532 -8.96 -6.87 7.54
N LEU A 533 -8.63 -8.05 7.02
CA LEU A 533 -9.11 -8.49 5.70
C LEU A 533 -10.62 -8.78 5.67
N ARG A 534 -11.20 -9.24 6.78
CA ARG A 534 -12.64 -9.50 6.93
C ARG A 534 -13.42 -8.23 7.29
N ASP A 535 -12.74 -7.12 7.54
CA ASP A 535 -13.36 -5.82 7.73
C ASP A 535 -13.44 -5.04 6.42
N GLY A 536 -14.44 -5.39 5.59
CA GLY A 536 -14.73 -4.66 4.36
C GLY A 536 -15.02 -3.17 4.59
N GLY A 537 -15.47 -2.74 5.77
CA GLY A 537 -15.71 -1.33 6.08
C GLY A 537 -14.42 -0.53 6.18
N LEU A 538 -13.42 -1.09 6.87
CA LEU A 538 -12.09 -0.49 7.00
C LEU A 538 -11.41 -0.30 5.64
N ILE A 539 -11.45 -1.34 4.78
CA ILE A 539 -10.86 -1.29 3.43
C ILE A 539 -11.57 -0.24 2.58
N GLN A 540 -12.90 -0.17 2.62
CA GLN A 540 -13.68 0.82 1.88
C GLN A 540 -13.41 2.27 2.32
N TRP A 541 -13.21 2.51 3.62
CA TRP A 541 -12.78 3.82 4.12
C TRP A 541 -11.37 4.17 3.64
N ALA A 542 -10.43 3.22 3.66
CA ALA A 542 -9.09 3.43 3.11
C ALA A 542 -9.13 3.75 1.61
N LEU A 543 -9.94 3.01 0.83
CA LEU A 543 -10.14 3.27 -0.60
C LEU A 543 -10.74 4.66 -0.86
N SER A 544 -11.70 5.07 -0.03
CA SER A 544 -12.30 6.42 -0.10
C SER A 544 -11.27 7.52 0.20
N PHE A 545 -10.37 7.30 1.17
CA PHE A 545 -9.28 8.21 1.48
C PHE A 545 -8.27 8.30 0.31
N TYR A 546 -7.85 7.18 -0.25
CA TYR A 546 -6.91 7.20 -1.38
C TYR A 546 -7.53 7.70 -2.68
N ARG A 547 -8.86 7.59 -2.84
CA ARG A 547 -9.58 8.30 -3.90
C ARG A 547 -9.44 9.81 -3.72
N LEU A 548 -9.63 10.34 -2.51
CA LEU A 548 -9.39 11.76 -2.22
C LEU A 548 -7.93 12.15 -2.53
N MET A 549 -6.95 11.33 -2.12
CA MET A 549 -5.53 11.56 -2.41
C MET A 549 -5.28 11.68 -3.92
N VAL A 550 -5.74 10.71 -4.71
CA VAL A 550 -5.56 10.67 -6.17
C VAL A 550 -6.24 11.86 -6.85
N VAL A 551 -7.47 12.19 -6.48
CA VAL A 551 -8.20 13.34 -7.04
C VAL A 551 -7.52 14.65 -6.65
N TRP A 552 -7.03 14.78 -5.42
CA TRP A 552 -6.29 15.94 -4.96
C TRP A 552 -4.97 16.12 -5.72
N LEU A 553 -4.19 15.05 -5.90
CA LEU A 553 -2.97 15.04 -6.70
C LEU A 553 -3.23 15.50 -8.14
N VAL A 554 -4.32 15.02 -8.75
CA VAL A 554 -4.71 15.40 -10.12
C VAL A 554 -5.13 16.87 -10.22
N ASN A 555 -5.75 17.44 -9.18
CA ASN A 555 -6.10 18.85 -9.18
C ASN A 555 -4.85 19.75 -9.21
N LEU A 556 -3.73 19.33 -8.61
CA LEU A 556 -2.47 20.08 -8.63
C LEU A 556 -1.88 20.20 -10.05
N VAL A 557 -2.24 19.28 -10.96
CA VAL A 557 -1.81 19.30 -12.37
C VAL A 557 -2.88 19.86 -13.32
N GLY A 558 -3.98 20.41 -12.80
CA GLY A 558 -5.04 21.02 -13.60
C GLY A 558 -6.28 20.15 -13.86
N GLY A 559 -6.43 19.03 -13.15
CA GLY A 559 -7.60 18.14 -13.22
C GLY A 559 -7.42 16.97 -14.20
N PHE A 560 -8.44 16.11 -14.31
CA PHE A 560 -8.45 14.96 -15.22
C PHE A 560 -8.56 15.42 -16.68
N ARG A 561 -7.42 15.83 -17.25
CA ARG A 561 -7.31 16.33 -18.62
C ARG A 561 -6.09 15.70 -19.30
N MET A 562 -6.28 15.28 -20.55
CA MET A 562 -5.22 14.76 -21.42
C MET A 562 -5.18 15.57 -22.74
N PRO A 563 -4.00 15.77 -23.36
CA PRO A 563 -2.67 15.39 -22.85
C PRO A 563 -2.26 16.21 -21.62
N LEU A 564 -1.36 15.63 -20.81
CA LEU A 564 -0.79 16.34 -19.65
C LEU A 564 -0.01 17.59 -20.08
N PRO A 565 0.03 18.65 -19.24
CA PRO A 565 0.88 19.81 -19.48
C PRO A 565 2.35 19.43 -19.66
N SER A 566 3.09 20.16 -20.51
CA SER A 566 4.50 19.87 -20.82
C SER A 566 5.47 20.12 -19.66
N SER A 567 5.08 20.96 -18.70
CA SER A 567 5.87 21.23 -17.48
C SER A 567 5.13 20.70 -16.26
N CYS A 568 5.76 19.78 -15.53
CA CYS A 568 5.24 19.30 -14.26
C CYS A 568 5.32 20.40 -13.20
N PRO A 569 4.22 20.78 -12.53
CA PRO A 569 4.25 21.72 -11.41
C PRO A 569 5.18 21.23 -10.30
N MET A 570 6.02 22.11 -9.77
CA MET A 570 6.97 21.74 -8.72
C MET A 570 6.25 21.28 -7.46
N GLU A 571 5.08 21.85 -7.18
CA GLU A 571 4.19 21.46 -6.09
C GLU A 571 3.74 20.00 -6.19
N PHE A 572 3.59 19.44 -7.40
CA PHE A 572 3.29 18.02 -7.61
C PHE A 572 4.56 17.17 -7.58
N ALA A 573 5.60 17.60 -8.30
CA ALA A 573 6.86 16.87 -8.44
C ALA A 573 7.54 16.58 -7.08
N SER A 574 7.37 17.48 -6.12
CA SER A 574 7.96 17.44 -4.78
C SER A 574 7.09 16.70 -3.74
N LEU A 575 5.95 16.12 -4.13
CA LEU A 575 5.15 15.32 -3.20
C LEU A 575 5.77 13.94 -2.98
N PRO A 576 5.63 13.35 -1.77
CA PRO A 576 6.14 12.02 -1.47
C PRO A 576 5.57 10.92 -2.38
N GLU A 577 6.44 10.04 -2.87
CA GLU A 577 6.08 8.89 -3.73
C GLU A 577 5.05 7.96 -3.07
N HIS A 578 5.15 7.76 -1.76
CA HIS A 578 4.29 6.84 -1.03
C HIS A 578 2.80 7.21 -1.12
N PHE A 579 2.45 8.48 -1.36
CA PHE A 579 1.05 8.87 -1.55
C PHE A 579 0.39 8.15 -2.74
N VAL A 580 1.18 7.87 -3.78
CA VAL A 580 0.73 7.12 -4.96
C VAL A 580 0.98 5.62 -4.74
N GLU A 581 2.12 5.25 -4.17
CA GLU A 581 2.44 3.85 -3.93
C GLU A 581 1.41 3.15 -3.05
N ASP A 582 1.02 3.78 -1.95
CA ASP A 582 0.04 3.23 -1.01
C ASP A 582 -1.33 3.07 -1.66
N ALA A 583 -1.73 4.00 -2.53
CA ALA A 583 -2.97 3.89 -3.29
C ALA A 583 -2.94 2.68 -4.23
N MET A 584 -1.85 2.49 -4.97
CA MET A 584 -1.71 1.35 -5.89
C MET A 584 -1.62 0.02 -5.13
N GLU A 585 -0.88 -0.04 -4.03
CA GLU A 585 -0.77 -1.25 -3.19
C GLU A 585 -2.13 -1.64 -2.60
N LEU A 586 -2.90 -0.66 -2.11
CA LEU A 586 -4.25 -0.89 -1.60
C LEU A 586 -5.18 -1.43 -2.69
N LEU A 587 -5.10 -0.93 -3.92
CA LEU A 587 -5.91 -1.41 -5.04
C LEU A 587 -5.53 -2.85 -5.44
N ILE A 588 -4.24 -3.17 -5.51
CA ILE A 588 -3.78 -4.54 -5.78
C ILE A 588 -4.30 -5.50 -4.72
N PHE A 589 -4.15 -5.13 -3.44
CA PHE A 589 -4.60 -5.94 -2.33
C PHE A 589 -6.12 -6.11 -2.32
N SER A 590 -6.87 -5.01 -2.47
CA SER A 590 -8.34 -5.01 -2.49
C SER A 590 -8.90 -5.79 -3.67
N SER A 591 -8.23 -5.79 -4.83
CA SER A 591 -8.66 -6.57 -6.00
C SER A 591 -8.61 -8.09 -5.77
N ARG A 592 -7.83 -8.56 -4.79
CA ARG A 592 -7.75 -9.98 -4.40
C ARG A 592 -8.81 -10.37 -3.37
N ILE A 593 -9.51 -9.41 -2.78
CA ILE A 593 -10.54 -9.64 -1.77
C ILE A 593 -11.93 -9.58 -2.43
N PRO A 594 -12.76 -10.64 -2.30
CA PRO A 594 -14.09 -10.65 -2.89
C PRO A 594 -14.94 -9.46 -2.45
N ARG A 595 -15.55 -8.76 -3.40
CA ARG A 595 -16.44 -7.60 -3.18
C ARG A 595 -15.81 -6.38 -2.48
N ALA A 596 -14.49 -6.35 -2.29
CA ALA A 596 -13.85 -5.21 -1.63
C ALA A 596 -13.84 -3.93 -2.48
N LEU A 597 -14.04 -4.04 -3.80
CA LEU A 597 -14.15 -2.89 -4.72
C LEU A 597 -15.62 -2.49 -5.01
N ASP A 598 -16.61 -3.19 -4.45
CA ASP A 598 -18.02 -2.89 -4.71
C ASP A 598 -18.36 -1.47 -4.21
N GLY A 599 -18.95 -0.64 -5.06
CA GLY A 599 -19.33 0.74 -4.73
C GLY A 599 -18.19 1.76 -4.79
N VAL A 600 -16.97 1.36 -5.14
CA VAL A 600 -15.83 2.27 -5.33
C VAL A 600 -15.89 2.89 -6.73
N LEU A 601 -15.65 4.20 -6.83
CA LEU A 601 -15.53 4.91 -8.11
C LEU A 601 -14.17 4.64 -8.75
N LEU A 602 -14.06 3.51 -9.46
CA LEU A 602 -12.82 3.08 -10.10
C LEU A 602 -12.39 3.99 -11.26
N ASP A 603 -13.30 4.76 -11.86
CA ASP A 603 -12.97 5.72 -12.93
C ASP A 603 -11.93 6.75 -12.50
N ASP A 604 -11.99 7.27 -11.26
CA ASP A 604 -11.01 8.24 -10.75
C ASP A 604 -9.59 7.64 -10.71
N PHE A 605 -9.49 6.37 -10.30
CA PHE A 605 -8.22 5.64 -10.28
C PHE A 605 -7.75 5.26 -11.69
N MET A 606 -8.66 4.83 -12.56
CA MET A 606 -8.35 4.52 -13.97
C MET A 606 -7.80 5.75 -14.70
N ASN A 607 -8.45 6.90 -14.52
CA ASN A 607 -7.99 8.17 -15.08
C ASN A 607 -6.59 8.52 -14.59
N PHE A 608 -6.34 8.42 -13.28
CA PHE A 608 -5.03 8.67 -12.69
C PHE A 608 -3.94 7.76 -13.24
N ILE A 609 -4.21 6.45 -13.30
CA ILE A 609 -3.27 5.45 -13.84
C ILE A 609 -2.92 5.79 -15.28
N ILE A 610 -3.91 6.02 -16.14
CA ILE A 610 -3.69 6.33 -17.56
C ILE A 610 -2.87 7.62 -17.70
N MET A 611 -3.16 8.68 -16.93
CA MET A 611 -2.44 9.94 -17.01
C MET A 611 -0.94 9.79 -16.69
N PHE A 612 -0.60 9.03 -15.64
CA PHE A 612 0.76 9.04 -15.11
C PHE A 612 1.63 7.83 -15.47
N MET A 613 1.05 6.67 -15.82
CA MET A 613 1.85 5.46 -16.12
C MET A 613 2.81 5.63 -17.30
N GLY A 614 2.45 6.43 -18.30
CA GLY A 614 3.27 6.73 -19.47
C GLY A 614 4.07 8.03 -19.37
N SER A 615 4.16 8.63 -18.17
CA SER A 615 4.62 10.02 -18.00
C SER A 615 5.82 10.12 -17.05
N PRO A 616 7.05 9.78 -17.51
CA PRO A 616 8.26 9.86 -16.69
C PRO A 616 8.59 11.29 -16.21
N GLN A 617 8.01 12.32 -16.85
CA GLN A 617 8.13 13.74 -16.47
C GLN A 617 7.27 14.12 -15.25
N TYR A 618 6.38 13.25 -14.81
CA TYR A 618 5.51 13.47 -13.66
C TYR A 618 5.79 12.47 -12.54
N ILE A 619 6.02 11.19 -12.90
CA ILE A 619 6.42 10.15 -11.97
C ILE A 619 7.70 9.51 -12.50
N ARG A 620 8.83 9.85 -11.89
CA ARG A 620 10.15 9.40 -12.33
C ARG A 620 10.34 7.91 -12.10
N ASN A 621 9.90 7.41 -10.95
CA ASN A 621 10.09 6.04 -10.51
C ASN A 621 9.40 5.03 -11.46
N PRO A 622 10.15 4.20 -12.22
CA PRO A 622 9.57 3.24 -13.15
C PRO A 622 8.84 2.09 -12.44
N TYR A 623 9.26 1.71 -11.22
CA TYR A 623 8.62 0.66 -10.44
C TYR A 623 7.23 1.08 -9.95
N LEU A 624 7.06 2.35 -9.60
CA LEU A 624 5.76 2.90 -9.24
C LEU A 624 4.81 2.92 -10.46
N ARG A 625 5.30 3.32 -11.63
CA ARG A 625 4.53 3.25 -12.89
C ARG A 625 4.19 1.81 -13.28
N ALA A 626 5.11 0.87 -13.07
CA ALA A 626 4.86 -0.57 -13.24
C ALA A 626 3.77 -1.10 -12.30
N LYS A 627 3.76 -0.66 -11.04
CA LYS A 627 2.71 -1.03 -10.08
C LYS A 627 1.32 -0.59 -10.53
N MET A 628 1.20 0.52 -11.27
CA MET A 628 -0.07 0.93 -11.90
C MET A 628 -0.55 -0.09 -12.95
N VAL A 629 0.36 -0.71 -13.70
CA VAL A 629 0.02 -1.80 -14.64
C VAL A 629 -0.44 -3.04 -13.89
N GLU A 630 0.18 -3.36 -12.75
CA GLU A 630 -0.26 -4.49 -11.90
C GLU A 630 -1.71 -4.29 -11.41
N VAL A 631 -2.10 -3.06 -11.05
CA VAL A 631 -3.50 -2.73 -10.72
C VAL A 631 -4.43 -3.03 -11.91
N LEU A 632 -4.08 -2.57 -13.11
CA LEU A 632 -4.89 -2.83 -14.31
C LEU A 632 -4.99 -4.33 -14.62
N ASN A 633 -3.91 -5.08 -14.41
CA ASN A 633 -3.91 -6.53 -14.57
C ASN A 633 -4.88 -7.23 -13.63
N CYS A 634 -5.00 -6.75 -12.39
CA CYS A 634 -5.97 -7.27 -11.43
C CYS A 634 -7.43 -6.96 -11.84
N TRP A 635 -7.66 -5.89 -12.59
CA TRP A 635 -8.99 -5.48 -13.06
C TRP A 635 -9.42 -6.14 -14.36
N MET A 636 -8.52 -6.81 -15.09
CA MET A 636 -8.86 -7.54 -16.31
C MET A 636 -10.02 -8.54 -16.04
N PRO A 637 -11.04 -8.66 -16.92
CA PRO A 637 -12.23 -9.47 -16.66
C PRO A 637 -11.93 -10.95 -16.34
N ARG A 638 -10.89 -11.53 -16.99
CA ARG A 638 -10.45 -12.91 -16.73
C ARG A 638 -9.93 -13.13 -15.30
N ARG A 639 -9.41 -12.09 -14.65
CA ARG A 639 -8.84 -12.14 -13.29
C ARG A 639 -9.80 -11.61 -12.23
N SER A 640 -10.56 -10.57 -12.55
CA SER A 640 -11.50 -9.93 -11.62
C SER A 640 -12.82 -10.70 -11.48
N GLY A 641 -13.31 -11.35 -12.56
CA GLY A 641 -14.64 -11.96 -12.59
C GLY A 641 -15.80 -10.93 -12.49
N SER A 642 -15.50 -9.63 -12.45
CA SER A 642 -16.46 -8.54 -12.31
C SER A 642 -16.82 -7.92 -13.65
N SER A 643 -18.11 -7.70 -13.90
CA SER A 643 -18.58 -6.96 -15.08
C SER A 643 -18.27 -5.46 -15.00
N ALA A 644 -18.10 -4.91 -13.80
CA ALA A 644 -17.86 -3.47 -13.62
C ALA A 644 -16.46 -3.08 -14.14
N THR A 645 -15.44 -3.88 -13.85
CA THR A 645 -14.07 -3.59 -14.31
C THR A 645 -13.91 -3.77 -15.82
N ALA A 646 -14.69 -4.65 -16.45
CA ALA A 646 -14.71 -4.79 -17.91
C ALA A 646 -15.07 -3.47 -18.62
N THR A 647 -16.02 -2.71 -18.07
CA THR A 647 -16.45 -1.42 -18.65
C THR A 647 -15.35 -0.36 -18.64
N LEU A 648 -14.38 -0.45 -17.72
CA LEU A 648 -13.22 0.45 -17.67
C LEU A 648 -12.28 0.25 -18.86
N PHE A 649 -12.24 -0.95 -19.44
CA PHE A 649 -11.44 -1.22 -20.64
C PHE A 649 -12.24 -0.99 -21.92
N GLU A 650 -13.52 -1.35 -21.95
CA GLU A 650 -14.30 -1.34 -23.19
C GLU A 650 -15.04 -0.02 -23.47
N GLY A 651 -15.36 0.77 -22.45
CA GLY A 651 -16.20 1.97 -22.59
C GLY A 651 -15.60 3.28 -22.07
N HIS A 652 -14.53 3.23 -21.28
CA HIS A 652 -13.94 4.43 -20.69
C HIS A 652 -13.14 5.25 -21.70
N GLN A 653 -13.43 6.55 -21.81
CA GLN A 653 -12.90 7.42 -22.87
C GLN A 653 -11.37 7.47 -22.90
N LEU A 654 -10.71 7.78 -21.78
CA LEU A 654 -9.23 7.84 -21.75
C LEU A 654 -8.59 6.47 -21.98
N SER A 655 -9.31 5.39 -21.64
CA SER A 655 -8.81 4.03 -21.84
C SER A 655 -8.68 3.77 -23.34
N LEU A 656 -9.76 4.02 -24.08
CA LEU A 656 -9.82 3.80 -25.53
C LEU A 656 -8.81 4.66 -26.31
N GLU A 657 -8.46 5.85 -25.81
CA GLU A 657 -7.60 6.79 -26.52
C GLU A 657 -6.11 6.69 -26.14
N TYR A 658 -5.79 6.49 -24.86
CA TYR A 658 -4.41 6.64 -24.35
C TYR A 658 -3.79 5.35 -23.78
N LEU A 659 -4.59 4.35 -23.39
CA LEU A 659 -4.07 3.19 -22.65
C LEU A 659 -2.98 2.43 -23.41
N VAL A 660 -3.24 2.07 -24.67
CA VAL A 660 -2.29 1.33 -25.51
C VAL A 660 -1.01 2.15 -25.73
N ARG A 661 -1.13 3.45 -26.08
CA ARG A 661 0.03 4.33 -26.30
C ARG A 661 0.90 4.41 -25.05
N ASN A 662 0.29 4.57 -23.88
CA ASN A 662 1.02 4.71 -22.62
C ASN A 662 1.67 3.41 -22.16
N LEU A 663 1.06 2.24 -22.44
CA LEU A 663 1.66 0.93 -22.20
C LEU A 663 2.90 0.71 -23.09
N LEU A 664 2.80 1.00 -24.39
CA LEU A 664 3.92 0.89 -25.32
C LEU A 664 5.09 1.80 -24.92
N LYS A 665 4.78 3.04 -24.51
CA LYS A 665 5.79 3.97 -24.02
C LYS A 665 6.45 3.48 -22.73
N LEU A 666 5.67 2.99 -21.77
CA LEU A 666 6.21 2.44 -20.53
C LEU A 666 7.10 1.22 -20.80
N TYR A 667 6.72 0.33 -21.72
CA TYR A 667 7.53 -0.83 -22.13
C TYR A 667 8.93 -0.43 -22.60
N VAL A 668 9.02 0.68 -23.34
CA VAL A 668 10.29 1.28 -23.80
C VAL A 668 11.04 1.91 -22.63
N ASP A 669 10.38 2.72 -21.80
CA ASP A 669 10.99 3.43 -20.67
C ASP A 669 11.65 2.47 -19.66
N ILE A 670 11.11 1.27 -19.47
CA ILE A 670 11.63 0.27 -18.52
C ILE A 670 13.01 -0.28 -18.96
N GLU A 671 13.43 -0.09 -20.23
CA GLU A 671 14.79 -0.51 -20.62
C GLU A 671 15.85 0.18 -19.75
N PHE A 672 15.59 1.41 -19.28
CA PHE A 672 16.54 2.24 -18.54
C PHE A 672 16.05 2.57 -17.12
N THR A 673 15.97 1.57 -16.23
CA THR A 673 15.56 1.81 -14.82
C THR A 673 16.67 2.38 -13.93
N GLY A 674 17.94 2.23 -14.32
CA GLY A 674 19.11 2.74 -13.60
C GLY A 674 19.50 1.94 -12.35
N SER A 675 18.89 0.79 -12.08
CA SER A 675 19.16 -0.04 -10.90
C SER A 675 20.19 -1.14 -11.17
N HIS A 676 20.88 -1.63 -10.14
CA HIS A 676 21.83 -2.75 -10.27
C HIS A 676 21.16 -4.08 -10.64
N THR A 677 19.84 -4.22 -10.42
CA THR A 677 19.02 -5.39 -10.76
C THR A 677 18.18 -5.21 -12.03
N GLN A 678 18.34 -4.08 -12.71
CA GLN A 678 17.55 -3.64 -13.87
C GLN A 678 17.37 -4.73 -14.94
N PHE A 679 18.42 -5.51 -15.19
CA PHE A 679 18.40 -6.55 -16.21
C PHE A 679 17.32 -7.62 -15.97
N TYR A 680 17.09 -8.03 -14.73
CA TYR A 680 16.10 -9.07 -14.41
C TYR A 680 14.72 -8.46 -14.13
N ASP A 681 14.69 -7.30 -13.49
CA ASP A 681 13.43 -6.63 -13.14
C ASP A 681 12.63 -6.23 -14.39
N LYS A 682 13.32 -5.83 -15.47
CA LYS A 682 12.67 -5.36 -16.71
C LYS A 682 11.75 -6.43 -17.31
N PHE A 683 12.16 -7.69 -17.31
CA PHE A 683 11.38 -8.77 -17.91
C PHE A 683 10.08 -9.03 -17.14
N ASN A 684 10.11 -8.99 -15.80
CA ASN A 684 8.91 -9.15 -14.98
C ASN A 684 7.91 -8.01 -15.20
N ILE A 685 8.39 -6.77 -15.37
CA ILE A 685 7.50 -5.64 -15.64
C ILE A 685 6.96 -5.72 -17.08
N ARG A 686 7.81 -6.04 -18.06
CA ARG A 686 7.40 -6.23 -19.45
C ARG A 686 6.38 -7.35 -19.62
N HIS A 687 6.53 -8.44 -18.87
CA HIS A 687 5.53 -9.50 -18.78
C HIS A 687 4.16 -8.96 -18.34
N ASN A 688 4.11 -8.16 -17.27
CA ASN A 688 2.85 -7.57 -16.83
C ASN A 688 2.22 -6.65 -17.90
N ILE A 689 3.05 -5.89 -18.63
CA ILE A 689 2.58 -5.06 -19.75
C ILE A 689 2.09 -5.94 -20.90
N ALA A 690 2.80 -7.03 -21.20
CA ALA A 690 2.50 -7.98 -22.25
C ALA A 690 1.13 -8.63 -22.07
N GLU A 691 0.84 -9.14 -20.87
CA GLU A 691 -0.46 -9.75 -20.55
C GLU A 691 -1.62 -8.77 -20.78
N LEU A 692 -1.44 -7.51 -20.39
CA LEU A 692 -2.45 -6.47 -20.60
C LEU A 692 -2.62 -6.14 -22.08
N LEU A 693 -1.52 -5.96 -22.80
CA LEU A 693 -1.53 -5.69 -24.23
C LEU A 693 -2.19 -6.82 -25.03
N GLU A 694 -1.92 -8.09 -24.70
CA GLU A 694 -2.57 -9.24 -25.32
C GLU A 694 -4.09 -9.20 -25.13
N TYR A 695 -4.55 -8.92 -23.90
CA TYR A 695 -5.98 -8.73 -23.65
C TYR A 695 -6.57 -7.58 -24.49
N LEU A 696 -5.91 -6.42 -24.52
CA LEU A 696 -6.36 -5.25 -25.28
C LEU A 696 -6.38 -5.50 -26.79
N TRP A 697 -5.48 -6.33 -27.33
CA TRP A 697 -5.48 -6.70 -28.75
C TRP A 697 -6.76 -7.46 -29.16
N HIS A 698 -7.34 -8.24 -28.25
CA HIS A 698 -8.61 -8.91 -28.50
C HIS A 698 -9.82 -7.97 -28.47
N VAL A 699 -9.67 -6.77 -27.90
CA VAL A 699 -10.74 -5.75 -27.87
C VAL A 699 -10.65 -4.89 -29.15
N PRO A 700 -11.68 -4.89 -30.02
CA PRO A 700 -11.59 -4.25 -31.34
C PRO A 700 -11.23 -2.76 -31.33
N SER A 701 -11.74 -1.99 -30.37
CA SER A 701 -11.47 -0.56 -30.25
C SER A 701 -10.00 -0.27 -29.94
N HIS A 702 -9.42 -0.97 -28.97
CA HIS A 702 -8.00 -0.87 -28.63
C HIS A 702 -7.11 -1.37 -29.75
N ARG A 703 -7.46 -2.47 -30.42
CA ARG A 703 -6.74 -2.95 -31.60
C ARG A 703 -6.69 -1.90 -32.72
N ASN A 704 -7.80 -1.19 -32.95
CA ASN A 704 -7.85 -0.11 -33.94
C ASN A 704 -6.95 1.08 -33.52
N ALA A 705 -6.98 1.46 -32.24
CA ALA A 705 -6.09 2.50 -31.70
C ALA A 705 -4.62 2.11 -31.85
N TRP A 706 -4.28 0.86 -31.53
CA TRP A 706 -2.94 0.30 -31.70
C TRP A 706 -2.47 0.41 -33.16
N ARG A 707 -3.31 -0.01 -34.11
CA ARG A 707 -3.00 0.13 -35.55
C ARG A 707 -2.77 1.57 -35.97
N GLN A 708 -3.55 2.50 -35.42
CA GLN A 708 -3.39 3.93 -35.71
C GLN A 708 -2.05 4.45 -35.18
N ILE A 709 -1.67 4.08 -33.95
CA ILE A 709 -0.37 4.45 -33.35
C ILE A 709 0.79 3.94 -34.21
N ALA A 710 0.75 2.67 -34.62
CA ALA A 710 1.80 2.09 -35.46
C ALA A 710 1.94 2.76 -36.84
N LYS A 711 0.86 3.35 -37.35
CA LYS A 711 0.85 4.09 -38.63
C LYS A 711 1.31 5.54 -38.47
N GLU A 712 0.93 6.22 -37.39
CA GLU A 712 1.31 7.62 -37.11
C GLU A 712 2.77 7.73 -36.66
N GLU A 713 3.25 6.75 -35.88
CA GLU A 713 4.57 6.74 -35.26
C GLU A 713 5.42 5.58 -35.79
N GLU A 714 5.42 5.36 -37.11
CA GLU A 714 6.16 4.26 -37.76
C GLU A 714 7.66 4.28 -37.43
N LYS A 715 8.23 5.48 -37.20
CA LYS A 715 9.61 5.71 -36.72
C LYS A 715 9.71 6.27 -35.30
N GLY A 716 8.62 6.15 -34.51
CA GLY A 716 8.49 6.72 -33.16
C GLY A 716 8.49 5.66 -32.07
N VAL A 717 7.57 5.77 -31.10
CA VAL A 717 7.52 4.90 -29.92
C VAL A 717 7.31 3.43 -30.31
N TYR A 718 6.54 3.16 -31.36
CA TYR A 718 6.27 1.79 -31.79
C TYR A 718 7.51 1.08 -32.34
N LEU A 719 8.39 1.80 -33.06
CA LEU A 719 9.65 1.24 -33.56
C LEU A 719 10.58 0.85 -32.41
N ASN A 720 10.71 1.72 -31.40
CA ASN A 720 11.49 1.44 -30.19
C ASN A 720 10.93 0.25 -29.41
N PHE A 721 9.60 0.18 -29.28
CA PHE A 721 8.93 -0.96 -28.68
C PHE A 721 9.27 -2.28 -29.39
N LEU A 722 9.18 -2.32 -30.73
CA LEU A 722 9.56 -3.50 -31.51
C LEU A 722 11.04 -3.83 -31.35
N ASN A 723 11.93 -2.83 -31.33
CA ASN A 723 13.36 -3.04 -31.09
C ASN A 723 13.61 -3.79 -29.79
N PHE A 724 13.01 -3.34 -28.68
CA PHE A 724 13.21 -3.99 -27.38
C PHE A 724 12.53 -5.34 -27.28
N LEU A 725 11.32 -5.50 -27.84
CA LEU A 725 10.64 -6.79 -27.89
C LEU A 725 11.47 -7.85 -28.65
N ILE A 726 12.10 -7.47 -29.76
CA ILE A 726 12.97 -8.36 -30.54
C ILE A 726 14.27 -8.66 -29.78
N ASN A 727 14.87 -7.66 -29.11
CA ASN A 727 16.06 -7.88 -28.28
C ASN A 727 15.80 -8.90 -27.17
N ASP A 728 14.68 -8.72 -26.45
CA ASP A 728 14.28 -9.60 -25.36
C ASP A 728 13.95 -11.00 -25.88
N SER A 729 13.23 -11.11 -27.00
CA SER A 729 12.95 -12.39 -27.66
C SER A 729 14.22 -13.16 -28.02
N ILE A 730 15.21 -12.48 -28.63
CA ILE A 730 16.50 -13.07 -28.99
C ILE A 730 17.22 -13.58 -27.74
N TYR A 731 17.35 -12.73 -26.73
CA TYR A 731 18.08 -13.07 -25.51
C TYR A 731 17.40 -14.21 -24.75
N LEU A 732 16.11 -14.09 -24.42
CA LEU A 732 15.40 -15.05 -23.57
C LEU A 732 15.33 -16.42 -24.22
N LEU A 733 15.06 -16.48 -25.53
CA LEU A 733 14.97 -17.76 -26.22
C LEU A 733 16.35 -18.40 -26.40
N ASP A 734 17.39 -17.63 -26.72
CA ASP A 734 18.76 -18.16 -26.83
C ASP A 734 19.28 -18.68 -25.48
N GLU A 735 19.13 -17.89 -24.41
CA GLU A 735 19.52 -18.28 -23.05
C GLU A 735 18.77 -19.54 -22.61
N SER A 736 17.44 -19.57 -22.82
CA SER A 736 16.63 -20.73 -22.46
C SER A 736 17.06 -22.00 -23.22
N LEU A 737 17.35 -21.90 -24.51
CA LEU A 737 17.80 -23.04 -25.33
C LEU A 737 19.19 -23.54 -24.89
N ASN A 738 20.12 -22.64 -24.56
CA ASN A 738 21.43 -22.99 -24.04
C ASN A 738 21.34 -23.67 -22.67
N LYS A 739 20.50 -23.13 -21.77
CA LYS A 739 20.25 -23.73 -20.46
C LYS A 739 19.59 -25.10 -20.53
N ILE A 740 18.76 -25.37 -21.54
CA ILE A 740 18.20 -26.72 -21.76
C ILE A 740 19.32 -27.74 -22.00
N LEU A 741 20.38 -27.35 -22.72
CA LEU A 741 21.55 -28.20 -22.95
C LEU A 741 22.30 -28.45 -21.63
N GLU A 742 22.55 -27.41 -20.84
CA GLU A 742 23.19 -27.51 -19.52
C GLU A 742 22.40 -28.41 -18.55
N ILE A 743 21.07 -28.28 -18.49
CA ILE A 743 20.23 -29.13 -17.63
C ILE A 743 20.32 -30.58 -18.05
N LYS A 744 20.37 -30.87 -19.36
CA LYS A 744 20.51 -32.26 -19.83
C LYS A 744 21.86 -32.85 -19.46
N GLU A 745 22.92 -32.06 -19.48
CA GLU A 745 24.24 -32.48 -19.00
C GLU A 745 24.20 -32.79 -17.50
N LEU A 746 23.65 -31.90 -16.69
CA LEU A 746 23.49 -32.11 -15.25
C LEU A 746 22.59 -33.32 -14.93
N GLU A 747 21.48 -33.50 -15.66
CA GLU A 747 20.58 -34.65 -15.50
C GLU A 747 21.29 -35.96 -15.86
N ALA A 748 22.13 -35.95 -16.90
CA ALA A 748 22.93 -37.11 -17.30
C ALA A 748 24.00 -37.44 -16.24
N GLU A 749 24.70 -36.43 -15.70
CA GLU A 749 25.64 -36.59 -14.58
C GLU A 749 24.96 -37.19 -13.35
N MET A 750 23.77 -36.68 -12.99
CA MET A 750 22.99 -37.15 -11.84
C MET A 750 22.42 -38.56 -12.05
N SER A 751 22.11 -38.93 -13.29
CA SER A 751 21.60 -40.25 -13.65
C SER A 751 22.68 -41.34 -13.61
N ASN A 752 23.97 -40.98 -13.76
CA ASN A 752 25.09 -41.91 -13.68
C ASN A 752 25.43 -42.28 -12.23
N ARG A 753 24.70 -43.23 -11.64
CA ARG A 753 24.86 -43.64 -10.23
C ARG A 753 26.30 -44.00 -9.84
N VAL A 754 27.09 -44.56 -10.75
CA VAL A 754 28.46 -45.01 -10.46
C VAL A 754 29.41 -43.84 -10.21
N GLU A 755 29.40 -42.83 -11.09
CA GLU A 755 30.20 -41.61 -10.91
C GLU A 755 29.60 -40.69 -9.86
N TRP A 756 28.27 -40.67 -9.75
CA TRP A 756 27.57 -39.85 -8.77
C TRP A 756 27.88 -40.28 -7.34
N ASP A 757 27.90 -41.59 -7.04
CA ASP A 757 28.22 -42.10 -5.70
C ASP A 757 29.71 -42.00 -5.34
N GLN A 758 30.59 -41.81 -6.34
CA GLN A 758 32.01 -41.50 -6.11
C GLN A 758 32.25 -40.05 -5.69
N ARG A 759 31.32 -39.13 -5.98
CA ARG A 759 31.40 -37.72 -5.57
C ARG A 759 31.14 -37.56 -4.07
N THR A 760 31.75 -36.55 -3.47
CA THR A 760 31.52 -36.26 -2.05
C THR A 760 30.06 -35.86 -1.79
N PRO A 761 29.51 -36.09 -0.58
CA PRO A 761 28.16 -35.63 -0.23
C PRO A 761 27.93 -34.13 -0.43
N GLN A 762 28.97 -33.30 -0.23
CA GLN A 762 28.92 -31.85 -0.44
C GLN A 762 28.79 -31.50 -1.93
N GLU A 763 29.62 -32.08 -2.80
CA GLU A 763 29.54 -31.87 -4.25
C GLU A 763 28.20 -32.33 -4.83
N ARG A 764 27.67 -33.47 -4.34
CA ARG A 764 26.33 -33.94 -4.73
C ARG A 764 25.25 -32.93 -4.36
N GLN A 765 25.33 -32.35 -3.16
CA GLN A 765 24.37 -31.34 -2.71
C GLN A 765 24.48 -30.04 -3.53
N GLU A 766 25.69 -29.58 -3.83
CA GLU A 766 25.93 -28.39 -4.65
C GLU A 766 25.41 -28.56 -6.07
N ARG A 767 25.73 -29.69 -6.72
CA ARG A 767 25.22 -30.01 -8.07
C ARG A 767 23.70 -30.15 -8.10
N THR A 768 23.10 -30.75 -7.08
CA THR A 768 21.64 -30.84 -6.95
C THR A 768 21.03 -29.45 -6.80
N ARG A 769 21.62 -28.55 -6.00
CA ARG A 769 21.16 -27.16 -5.88
C ARG A 769 21.27 -26.40 -7.20
N LEU A 770 22.38 -26.58 -7.92
CA LEU A 770 22.60 -25.97 -9.23
C LEU A 770 21.53 -26.44 -10.23
N PHE A 771 21.23 -27.74 -10.27
CA PHE A 771 20.17 -28.31 -11.12
C PHE A 771 18.81 -27.64 -10.84
N HIS A 772 18.38 -27.57 -9.58
CA HIS A 772 17.08 -26.96 -9.22
C HIS A 772 17.08 -25.44 -9.48
N SER A 773 18.22 -24.77 -9.32
CA SER A 773 18.37 -23.36 -9.66
C SER A 773 18.19 -23.13 -11.16
N GLN A 774 18.90 -23.90 -12.00
CA GLN A 774 18.79 -23.79 -13.46
C GLN A 774 17.38 -24.16 -13.93
N GLU A 775 16.75 -25.17 -13.33
CA GLU A 775 15.38 -25.58 -13.64
C GLU A 775 14.37 -24.44 -13.44
N ASN A 776 14.49 -23.68 -12.34
CA ASN A 776 13.64 -22.53 -12.11
C ASN A 776 13.90 -21.39 -13.09
N ILE A 777 15.17 -21.12 -13.44
CA ILE A 777 15.56 -20.07 -14.40
C ILE A 777 14.94 -20.36 -15.76
N ILE A 778 15.15 -21.57 -16.31
CA ILE A 778 14.61 -21.94 -17.64
C ILE A 778 13.10 -21.79 -17.66
N ARG A 779 12.40 -22.25 -16.63
CA ARG A 779 10.94 -22.18 -16.60
C ARG A 779 10.45 -20.72 -16.69
N ILE A 780 11.14 -19.79 -16.03
CA ILE A 780 10.80 -18.36 -16.07
C ILE A 780 11.16 -17.77 -17.43
N ASP A 781 12.40 -17.95 -17.89
CA ASP A 781 12.90 -17.35 -19.13
C ASP A 781 12.14 -17.87 -20.36
N MET A 782 11.82 -19.17 -20.39
CA MET A 782 11.04 -19.78 -21.47
C MET A 782 9.59 -19.30 -21.46
N LYS A 783 8.98 -19.09 -20.29
CA LYS A 783 7.65 -18.50 -20.20
C LYS A 783 7.64 -17.10 -20.84
N LEU A 784 8.59 -16.27 -20.46
CA LEU A 784 8.74 -14.91 -20.99
C LEU A 784 9.02 -14.92 -22.51
N ALA A 785 9.91 -15.80 -22.98
CA ALA A 785 10.21 -15.95 -24.40
C ALA A 785 8.97 -16.31 -25.23
N ASN A 786 8.15 -17.24 -24.75
CA ASN A 786 6.91 -17.62 -25.44
C ASN A 786 5.92 -16.44 -25.54
N GLU A 787 5.85 -15.60 -24.51
CA GLU A 787 4.96 -14.43 -24.49
C GLU A 787 5.44 -13.34 -25.44
N ASP A 788 6.75 -13.07 -25.50
CA ASP A 788 7.32 -12.10 -26.44
C ASP A 788 7.10 -12.56 -27.89
N VAL A 789 7.31 -13.84 -28.19
CA VAL A 789 7.04 -14.41 -29.52
C VAL A 789 5.54 -14.41 -29.84
N SER A 790 4.68 -14.67 -28.86
CA SER A 790 3.23 -14.53 -29.01
C SER A 790 2.85 -13.08 -29.37
N MET A 791 3.46 -12.10 -28.72
CA MET A 791 3.25 -10.68 -28.99
C MET A 791 3.69 -10.29 -30.39
N LEU A 792 4.85 -10.75 -30.84
CA LEU A 792 5.29 -10.59 -32.22
C LEU A 792 4.30 -11.22 -33.21
N ALA A 793 3.76 -12.40 -32.90
CA ALA A 793 2.83 -13.11 -33.76
C ALA A 793 1.48 -12.39 -33.93
N PHE A 794 0.83 -11.95 -32.85
CA PHE A 794 -0.46 -11.28 -32.97
C PHE A 794 -0.35 -9.85 -33.49
N THR A 795 0.73 -9.11 -33.16
CA THR A 795 0.90 -7.74 -33.67
C THR A 795 1.21 -7.73 -35.17
N SER A 796 2.07 -8.65 -35.64
CA SER A 796 2.42 -8.79 -37.06
C SER A 796 1.22 -9.17 -37.94
N GLU A 797 0.16 -9.78 -37.38
CA GLU A 797 -1.04 -10.16 -38.13
C GLU A 797 -1.68 -8.98 -38.87
N GLN A 798 -1.67 -7.78 -38.26
CA GLN A 798 -2.29 -6.57 -38.83
C GLN A 798 -1.34 -5.37 -38.95
N ILE A 799 -0.15 -5.43 -38.34
CA ILE A 799 0.83 -4.34 -38.34
C ILE A 799 2.15 -4.90 -38.85
N THR A 800 2.41 -4.74 -40.15
CA THR A 800 3.61 -5.29 -40.81
C THR A 800 4.63 -4.22 -41.22
N ALA A 801 4.18 -3.00 -41.54
CA ALA A 801 5.05 -1.96 -42.10
C ALA A 801 6.29 -1.63 -41.21
N PRO A 802 6.17 -1.46 -39.87
CA PRO A 802 7.33 -1.20 -39.02
C PRO A 802 8.37 -2.33 -38.98
N PHE A 803 7.96 -3.59 -39.16
CA PHE A 803 8.86 -4.74 -39.23
C PHE A 803 9.66 -4.79 -40.54
N LEU A 804 9.11 -4.19 -41.60
CA LEU A 804 9.67 -4.17 -42.95
C LEU A 804 10.54 -2.92 -43.21
N LEU A 805 10.76 -2.08 -42.19
CA LEU A 805 11.68 -0.96 -42.29
C LEU A 805 13.13 -1.45 -42.46
N PRO A 806 13.99 -0.74 -43.23
CA PRO A 806 15.38 -1.13 -43.45
C PRO A 806 16.18 -1.39 -42.17
N GLU A 807 15.90 -0.63 -41.10
CA GLU A 807 16.58 -0.70 -39.81
C GLU A 807 16.17 -1.94 -38.98
N MET A 808 15.06 -2.60 -39.34
CA MET A 808 14.43 -3.69 -38.59
C MET A 808 14.38 -5.02 -39.35
N VAL A 809 14.10 -4.98 -40.65
CA VAL A 809 13.74 -6.16 -41.46
C VAL A 809 14.81 -7.26 -41.42
N GLU A 810 16.09 -6.89 -41.48
CA GLU A 810 17.20 -7.84 -41.38
C GLU A 810 17.28 -8.49 -40.01
N ARG A 811 17.01 -7.74 -38.94
CA ARG A 811 17.05 -8.27 -37.56
C ARG A 811 15.95 -9.27 -37.31
N VAL A 812 14.74 -8.93 -37.76
CA VAL A 812 13.57 -9.80 -37.66
C VAL A 812 13.84 -11.08 -38.46
N ALA A 813 14.37 -10.94 -39.68
CA ALA A 813 14.73 -12.09 -40.50
C ALA A 813 15.80 -12.98 -39.84
N SER A 814 16.90 -12.42 -39.33
CA SER A 814 17.93 -13.17 -38.61
C SER A 814 17.39 -13.88 -37.37
N MET A 815 16.56 -13.18 -36.57
CA MET A 815 15.92 -13.76 -35.39
C MET A 815 15.04 -14.96 -35.76
N LEU A 816 14.15 -14.79 -36.74
CA LEU A 816 13.25 -15.85 -37.17
C LEU A 816 14.04 -17.03 -37.76
N ASN A 817 15.09 -16.77 -38.55
CA ASN A 817 15.93 -17.81 -39.14
C ASN A 817 16.67 -18.61 -38.06
N TYR A 818 17.21 -17.90 -37.06
CA TYR A 818 17.88 -18.52 -35.91
C TYR A 818 16.93 -19.47 -35.17
N PHE A 819 15.73 -19.00 -34.82
CA PHE A 819 14.75 -19.83 -34.12
C PHE A 819 14.24 -21.00 -34.97
N LEU A 820 14.04 -20.79 -36.28
CA LEU A 820 13.69 -21.86 -37.20
C LEU A 820 14.78 -22.94 -37.24
N LEU A 821 16.05 -22.54 -37.35
CA LEU A 821 17.19 -23.45 -37.32
C LEU A 821 17.23 -24.27 -36.01
N GLN A 822 17.02 -23.64 -34.85
CA GLN A 822 17.02 -24.34 -33.58
C GLN A 822 15.88 -25.36 -33.45
N LEU A 823 14.68 -25.00 -33.92
CA LEU A 823 13.48 -25.85 -33.76
C LEU A 823 13.40 -27.00 -34.77
N VAL A 824 13.81 -26.79 -36.02
CA VAL A 824 13.66 -27.80 -37.09
C VAL A 824 14.99 -28.32 -37.65
N GLY A 825 16.11 -27.67 -37.34
CA GLY A 825 17.44 -28.04 -37.81
C GLY A 825 18.06 -29.24 -37.10
N PRO A 826 19.36 -29.50 -37.32
CA PRO A 826 20.04 -30.71 -36.84
C PRO A 826 20.11 -30.78 -35.31
N GLN A 827 20.18 -29.64 -34.63
CA GLN A 827 20.24 -29.52 -33.17
C GLN A 827 18.89 -29.78 -32.48
N ARG A 828 17.77 -29.95 -33.20
CA ARG A 828 16.46 -30.22 -32.56
C ARG A 828 16.45 -31.45 -31.64
N LYS A 829 17.29 -32.45 -31.93
CA LYS A 829 17.41 -33.67 -31.10
C LYS A 829 18.09 -33.40 -29.77
N SER A 830 19.08 -32.49 -29.72
CA SER A 830 19.74 -32.13 -28.47
C SER A 830 18.80 -31.34 -27.56
N LEU A 831 17.79 -30.66 -28.10
CA LEU A 831 16.77 -29.92 -27.36
C LEU A 831 15.58 -30.77 -26.86
N SER A 832 15.58 -32.08 -27.12
CA SER A 832 14.48 -32.96 -26.65
C SER A 832 14.58 -33.20 -25.13
N LEU A 833 13.54 -32.78 -24.40
CA LEU A 833 13.37 -33.02 -22.97
C LEU A 833 12.39 -34.16 -22.71
N LYS A 834 12.50 -34.85 -21.55
CA LYS A 834 11.57 -35.91 -21.13
C LYS A 834 10.18 -35.35 -20.80
N ASP A 835 10.16 -34.23 -20.09
CA ASP A 835 8.95 -33.50 -19.71
C ASP A 835 9.11 -32.02 -20.10
N PRO A 836 8.85 -31.65 -21.36
CA PRO A 836 9.05 -30.29 -21.84
C PRO A 836 8.03 -29.30 -21.25
N GLU A 837 6.85 -29.77 -20.83
CA GLU A 837 5.81 -28.92 -20.23
C GLU A 837 6.23 -28.38 -18.86
N LYS A 838 7.00 -29.16 -18.08
CA LYS A 838 7.58 -28.70 -16.80
C LYS A 838 8.37 -27.40 -16.91
N TYR A 839 9.02 -27.19 -18.06
CA TYR A 839 9.87 -26.02 -18.33
C TYR A 839 9.17 -24.96 -19.20
N GLU A 840 7.86 -25.07 -19.41
CA GLU A 840 7.08 -24.24 -20.36
C GLU A 840 7.62 -24.28 -21.80
N PHE A 841 8.44 -25.28 -22.15
CA PHE A 841 9.02 -25.41 -23.48
C PHE A 841 8.02 -26.10 -24.41
N ARG A 842 7.34 -25.33 -25.26
CA ARG A 842 6.33 -25.83 -26.21
C ARG A 842 6.81 -25.66 -27.65
N PRO A 843 7.82 -26.42 -28.11
CA PRO A 843 8.50 -26.18 -29.39
C PRO A 843 7.58 -26.25 -30.62
N LYS A 844 6.49 -27.04 -30.54
CA LYS A 844 5.49 -27.12 -31.61
C LYS A 844 4.67 -25.84 -31.73
N GLU A 845 4.27 -25.25 -30.60
CA GLU A 845 3.49 -24.00 -30.60
C GLU A 845 4.39 -22.82 -30.98
N LEU A 846 5.61 -22.79 -30.44
CA LEU A 846 6.61 -21.81 -30.80
C LEU A 846 6.89 -21.83 -32.31
N LEU A 847 7.06 -23.02 -32.92
CA LEU A 847 7.23 -23.14 -34.37
C LEU A 847 6.04 -22.58 -35.15
N LYS A 848 4.80 -22.82 -34.69
CA LYS A 848 3.60 -22.26 -35.33
C LYS A 848 3.60 -20.74 -35.29
N GLN A 849 3.94 -20.14 -34.15
CA GLN A 849 4.01 -18.69 -33.99
C GLN A 849 5.10 -18.08 -34.88
N ILE A 850 6.31 -18.66 -34.89
CA ILE A 850 7.41 -18.22 -35.75
C ILE A 850 7.01 -18.25 -37.23
N VAL A 851 6.39 -19.33 -37.69
CA VAL A 851 5.94 -19.47 -39.08
C VAL A 851 4.82 -18.47 -39.41
N LYS A 852 3.89 -18.23 -38.48
CA LYS A 852 2.86 -17.18 -38.64
C LYS A 852 3.51 -15.81 -38.84
N ILE A 853 4.54 -15.46 -38.06
CA ILE A 853 5.26 -14.19 -38.23
C ILE A 853 5.86 -14.10 -39.64
N TYR A 854 6.57 -15.14 -40.13
CA TYR A 854 7.09 -15.16 -41.50
C TYR A 854 5.99 -14.87 -42.54
N VAL A 855 4.86 -15.56 -42.44
CA VAL A 855 3.73 -15.43 -43.37
C VAL A 855 3.10 -14.05 -43.27
N HIS A 856 2.90 -13.51 -42.07
CA HIS A 856 2.36 -12.17 -41.87
C HIS A 856 3.24 -11.10 -42.52
N LEU A 857 4.54 -11.16 -42.30
CA LEU A 857 5.50 -10.23 -42.89
C LEU A 857 5.54 -10.35 -44.42
N ALA A 858 5.51 -11.57 -44.95
CA ALA A 858 5.44 -11.81 -46.39
C ALA A 858 4.15 -11.24 -47.02
N ARG A 859 3.00 -11.36 -46.35
CA ARG A 859 1.73 -10.75 -46.79
C ARG A 859 1.79 -9.22 -46.81
N GLY A 860 2.48 -8.64 -45.83
CA GLY A 860 2.68 -7.19 -45.73
C GLY A 860 3.73 -6.61 -46.67
N ASP A 861 4.59 -7.46 -47.23
CA ASP A 861 5.74 -7.06 -48.02
C ASP A 861 5.37 -6.71 -49.47
N THR A 862 4.91 -5.49 -49.66
CA THR A 862 4.58 -4.94 -51.00
C THR A 862 5.81 -4.70 -51.88
N LYS A 863 7.02 -4.63 -51.31
CA LYS A 863 8.26 -4.30 -52.03
C LYS A 863 9.16 -5.52 -52.26
N ASN A 864 8.74 -6.70 -51.80
CA ASN A 864 9.49 -7.96 -51.88
C ASN A 864 10.91 -7.86 -51.27
N ILE A 865 11.05 -7.10 -50.18
CA ILE A 865 12.33 -6.87 -49.48
C ILE A 865 12.63 -7.94 -48.43
N PHE A 866 11.60 -8.59 -47.88
CA PHE A 866 11.74 -9.56 -46.79
C PHE A 866 12.42 -10.86 -47.25
N PRO A 867 12.14 -11.43 -48.44
CA PRO A 867 12.90 -12.60 -48.93
C PRO A 867 14.39 -12.33 -49.04
N THR A 868 14.81 -11.14 -49.48
CA THR A 868 16.22 -10.74 -49.52
C THR A 868 16.82 -10.59 -48.12
N ALA A 869 16.05 -10.08 -47.15
CA ALA A 869 16.52 -9.99 -45.76
C ALA A 869 16.72 -11.37 -45.12
N ILE A 870 15.87 -12.35 -45.47
CA ILE A 870 15.99 -13.75 -45.02
C ILE A 870 17.32 -14.37 -45.48
N THR A 871 17.73 -14.14 -46.73
CA THR A 871 18.93 -14.78 -47.30
C THR A 871 20.23 -14.13 -46.85
N LYS A 872 20.19 -12.85 -46.44
CA LYS A 872 21.36 -12.13 -45.91
C LYS A 872 21.92 -12.74 -44.63
N ASP A 873 21.11 -13.46 -43.85
CA ASP A 873 21.60 -14.18 -42.67
C ASP A 873 22.25 -15.52 -43.04
N GLY A 874 23.48 -15.45 -43.54
CA GLY A 874 24.25 -16.64 -43.95
C GLY A 874 24.60 -17.62 -42.80
N ARG A 875 24.32 -17.28 -41.54
CA ARG A 875 24.60 -18.15 -40.39
C ARG A 875 23.46 -19.12 -40.11
N SER A 876 22.22 -18.67 -40.27
CA SER A 876 21.04 -19.45 -39.86
C SER A 876 20.12 -19.83 -41.02
N TYR A 877 20.14 -19.09 -42.14
CA TYR A 877 19.32 -19.41 -43.30
C TYR A 877 19.76 -20.71 -43.97
N ASN A 878 18.78 -21.56 -44.31
CA ASN A 878 18.97 -22.74 -45.14
C ASN A 878 17.64 -23.12 -45.80
N GLU A 879 17.62 -23.22 -47.13
CA GLU A 879 16.40 -23.52 -47.91
C GLU A 879 15.66 -24.79 -47.46
N GLN A 880 16.40 -25.79 -46.96
CA GLN A 880 15.82 -27.07 -46.56
C GLN A 880 14.99 -26.94 -45.28
N LEU A 881 15.26 -25.94 -44.43
CA LEU A 881 14.52 -25.72 -43.18
C LEU A 881 13.05 -25.39 -43.44
N PHE A 882 12.73 -24.69 -44.53
CA PHE A 882 11.35 -24.36 -44.90
C PHE A 882 10.54 -25.64 -45.17
N SER A 883 11.11 -26.57 -45.95
CA SER A 883 10.48 -27.85 -46.23
C SER A 883 10.35 -28.73 -44.98
N ALA A 884 11.39 -28.76 -44.14
CA ALA A 884 11.39 -29.54 -42.90
C ALA A 884 10.36 -28.99 -41.89
N ALA A 885 10.24 -27.67 -41.78
CA ALA A 885 9.23 -27.02 -40.94
C ALA A 885 7.81 -27.30 -41.46
N ALA A 886 7.57 -27.18 -42.77
CA ALA A 886 6.28 -27.51 -43.37
C ALA A 886 5.84 -28.95 -43.05
N ASP A 887 6.74 -29.92 -43.11
CA ASP A 887 6.44 -31.31 -42.75
C ASP A 887 6.09 -31.49 -41.27
N VAL A 888 6.75 -30.75 -40.37
CA VAL A 888 6.40 -30.74 -38.94
C VAL A 888 5.02 -30.09 -38.73
N LEU A 889 4.74 -28.95 -39.39
CA LEU A 889 3.47 -28.22 -39.31
C LEU A 889 2.28 -29.07 -39.80
N ARG A 890 2.45 -29.83 -40.89
CA ARG A 890 1.45 -30.77 -41.40
C ARG A 890 1.11 -31.85 -40.38
N ARG A 891 2.12 -32.36 -39.66
CA ARG A 891 1.93 -33.41 -38.63
C ARG A 891 1.23 -32.90 -37.37
N ILE A 892 1.41 -31.62 -37.03
CA ILE A 892 0.77 -31.00 -35.86
C ILE A 892 -0.60 -30.38 -36.19
N GLY A 893 -1.05 -30.47 -37.45
CA GLY A 893 -2.38 -30.04 -37.90
C GLY A 893 -2.56 -28.53 -38.03
N GLU A 894 -1.53 -27.79 -38.46
CA GLU A 894 -1.68 -26.35 -38.78
C GLU A 894 -2.46 -26.13 -40.09
N ASP A 895 -3.02 -24.92 -40.27
CA ASP A 895 -3.76 -24.56 -41.48
C ASP A 895 -2.90 -24.71 -42.75
N GLY A 896 -3.38 -25.50 -43.72
CA GLY A 896 -2.71 -25.72 -44.99
C GLY A 896 -2.38 -24.43 -45.74
N ARG A 897 -3.21 -23.38 -45.61
CA ARG A 897 -2.96 -22.09 -46.25
C ARG A 897 -1.68 -21.42 -45.74
N ILE A 898 -1.47 -21.44 -44.41
CA ILE A 898 -0.27 -20.87 -43.79
C ILE A 898 0.97 -21.65 -44.24
N ILE A 899 0.86 -22.98 -44.35
CA ILE A 899 1.96 -23.84 -44.81
C ILE A 899 2.31 -23.54 -46.27
N ASP A 900 1.31 -23.40 -47.14
CA ASP A 900 1.52 -23.12 -48.56
C ASP A 900 2.14 -21.74 -48.79
N GLU A 901 1.65 -20.71 -48.07
CA GLU A 901 2.23 -19.36 -48.13
C GLU A 901 3.65 -19.30 -47.56
N PHE A 902 3.95 -20.07 -46.52
CA PHE A 902 5.31 -20.19 -45.98
C PHE A 902 6.26 -20.87 -46.98
N MET A 903 5.79 -21.88 -47.71
CA MET A 903 6.57 -22.53 -48.76
C MET A 903 6.80 -21.60 -49.97
N ASP A 904 5.81 -20.79 -50.35
CA ASP A 904 5.96 -19.76 -51.39
C ASP A 904 7.02 -18.71 -51.00
N LEU A 905 7.02 -18.28 -49.73
CA LEU A 905 8.08 -17.41 -49.20
C LEU A 905 9.46 -18.07 -49.31
N GLY A 906 9.59 -19.35 -48.95
CA GLY A 906 10.84 -20.10 -49.10
C GLY A 906 11.32 -20.17 -50.56
N ALA A 907 10.40 -20.33 -51.52
CA ALA A 907 10.73 -20.29 -52.94
C ALA A 907 11.21 -18.89 -53.39
N LYS A 908 10.58 -17.82 -52.90
CA LYS A 908 11.02 -16.44 -53.15
C LYS A 908 12.38 -16.14 -52.54
N ALA A 909 12.65 -16.63 -51.33
CA ALA A 909 13.96 -16.51 -50.69
C ALA A 909 15.04 -17.21 -51.51
N LYS A 910 14.79 -18.43 -52.00
CA LYS A 910 15.71 -19.13 -52.90
C LYS A 910 16.05 -18.36 -54.18
N VAL A 911 15.05 -17.71 -54.79
CA VAL A 911 15.28 -16.83 -55.95
C VAL A 911 16.13 -15.63 -55.56
N ALA A 912 15.82 -14.97 -54.44
CA ALA A 912 16.58 -13.83 -53.94
C ALA A 912 18.04 -14.19 -53.57
N GLU A 913 18.29 -15.40 -53.08
CA GLU A 913 19.64 -15.92 -52.83
C GLU A 913 20.43 -16.07 -54.15
N SER A 914 19.82 -16.66 -55.18
CA SER A 914 20.46 -16.78 -56.51
C SER A 914 20.77 -15.40 -57.10
N GLU A 915 19.84 -14.45 -57.01
CA GLU A 915 20.05 -13.08 -57.49
C GLU A 915 21.14 -12.35 -56.68
N ALA A 916 21.22 -12.58 -55.37
CA ALA A 916 22.28 -12.04 -54.52
C ALA A 916 23.66 -12.61 -54.90
N MET A 917 23.77 -13.91 -55.14
CA MET A 917 25.02 -14.54 -55.59
C MET A 917 25.46 -14.03 -56.98
N ASP A 918 24.51 -13.87 -57.91
CA ASP A 918 24.78 -13.33 -59.25
C ASP A 918 25.24 -11.87 -59.19
N THR A 919 24.68 -11.07 -58.27
CA THR A 919 25.08 -9.66 -58.08
C THR A 919 26.41 -9.52 -57.36
N GLU A 920 26.70 -10.34 -56.35
CA GLU A 920 28.00 -10.39 -55.67
C GLU A 920 29.11 -10.84 -56.66
N ALA A 921 28.84 -11.85 -57.48
CA ALA A 921 29.75 -12.29 -58.53
C ALA A 921 30.01 -11.21 -59.61
N ALA A 922 29.05 -10.31 -59.84
CA ALA A 922 29.21 -9.19 -60.77
C ALA A 922 29.97 -7.99 -60.16
N LEU A 923 29.82 -7.75 -58.85
CA LEU A 923 30.43 -6.62 -58.14
C LEU A 923 31.90 -6.85 -57.78
N GLY A 924 32.35 -8.10 -57.65
CA GLY A 924 33.75 -8.44 -57.37
C GLY A 924 34.26 -7.86 -56.04
N ASP A 925 35.57 -7.59 -55.95
CA ASP A 925 36.18 -6.99 -54.76
C ASP A 925 35.81 -5.50 -54.63
N ILE A 926 34.94 -5.20 -53.66
CA ILE A 926 34.44 -3.84 -53.41
C ILE A 926 35.53 -3.00 -52.69
N PRO A 927 35.83 -1.77 -53.15
CA PRO A 927 36.76 -0.88 -52.45
C PRO A 927 36.35 -0.60 -51.00
N ASP A 928 37.32 -0.64 -50.07
CA ASP A 928 37.09 -0.45 -48.63
C ASP A 928 36.38 0.87 -48.29
N GLU A 929 36.57 1.93 -49.09
CA GLU A 929 35.92 3.23 -48.91
C GLU A 929 34.40 3.22 -49.17
N PHE A 930 33.88 2.18 -49.83
CA PHE A 930 32.45 1.98 -50.07
C PHE A 930 31.79 1.03 -49.07
N LEU A 931 32.60 0.41 -48.20
CA LEU A 931 32.12 -0.52 -47.18
C LEU A 931 31.76 0.21 -45.89
N ASP A 932 30.66 -0.21 -45.27
CA ASP A 932 30.26 0.23 -43.95
C ASP A 932 31.29 -0.27 -42.91
N PRO A 933 31.82 0.59 -42.03
CA PRO A 933 32.87 0.22 -41.09
C PRO A 933 32.41 -0.69 -39.95
N ILE A 934 31.10 -0.90 -39.77
CA ILE A 934 30.53 -1.78 -38.74
C ILE A 934 30.15 -3.12 -39.34
N GLN A 935 29.43 -3.12 -40.47
CA GLN A 935 28.91 -4.32 -41.11
C GLN A 935 29.81 -4.89 -42.22
N TYR A 936 30.81 -4.14 -42.69
CA TYR A 936 31.67 -4.49 -43.83
C TYR A 936 30.88 -4.85 -45.10
N THR A 937 29.74 -4.20 -45.29
CA THR A 937 28.86 -4.36 -46.46
C THR A 937 28.81 -3.07 -47.27
N LEU A 938 28.46 -3.14 -48.56
CA LEU A 938 28.35 -1.96 -49.41
C LEU A 938 27.32 -0.96 -48.84
N MET A 939 27.76 0.27 -48.55
CA MET A 939 26.88 1.35 -48.09
C MET A 939 25.87 1.73 -49.18
N ARG A 940 24.59 1.89 -48.82
CA ARG A 940 23.53 2.27 -49.75
C ARG A 940 23.13 3.74 -49.58
N ASP A 941 23.17 4.23 -48.35
CA ASP A 941 22.84 5.60 -47.99
C ASP A 941 23.87 6.14 -46.98
N PRO A 942 25.09 6.47 -47.44
CA PRO A 942 26.18 6.84 -46.55
C PRO A 942 25.92 8.18 -45.83
N VAL A 943 26.15 8.21 -44.51
CA VAL A 943 26.01 9.37 -43.64
C VAL A 943 27.27 9.57 -42.79
N ILE A 944 27.62 10.84 -42.55
CA ILE A 944 28.79 11.24 -41.76
C ILE A 944 28.35 11.48 -40.32
N LEU A 945 29.05 10.85 -39.38
CA LEU A 945 28.90 11.11 -37.95
C LEU A 945 29.63 12.42 -37.59
N PRO A 946 28.97 13.40 -36.94
CA PRO A 946 29.56 14.73 -36.71
C PRO A 946 30.79 14.71 -35.79
N SER A 947 30.80 13.80 -34.81
CA SER A 947 31.84 13.65 -33.79
C SER A 947 33.05 12.86 -34.28
N SER A 948 32.84 11.61 -34.70
CA SER A 948 33.93 10.75 -35.19
C SER A 948 34.36 11.07 -36.63
N LYS A 949 33.52 11.77 -37.41
CA LYS A 949 33.70 12.03 -38.85
C LYS A 949 33.79 10.78 -39.71
N ILE A 950 33.42 9.63 -39.15
CA ILE A 950 33.36 8.35 -39.86
C ILE A 950 32.06 8.33 -40.67
N THR A 951 32.14 7.79 -41.89
CA THR A 951 30.96 7.55 -42.72
C THR A 951 30.44 6.14 -42.46
N VAL A 952 29.15 6.02 -42.20
CA VAL A 952 28.43 4.77 -41.94
C VAL A 952 27.16 4.74 -42.79
N ASP A 953 26.59 3.57 -43.03
CA ASP A 953 25.32 3.43 -43.71
C ASP A 953 24.16 3.90 -42.79
N MET A 954 23.22 4.67 -43.34
CA MET A 954 22.09 5.24 -42.57
C MET A 954 21.31 4.18 -41.77
N PRO A 955 20.91 3.02 -42.32
CA PRO A 955 20.18 2.01 -41.57
C PRO A 955 21.00 1.41 -40.42
N VAL A 956 22.32 1.29 -40.59
CA VAL A 956 23.23 0.73 -39.58
C VAL A 956 23.33 1.66 -38.38
N ILE A 957 23.52 2.96 -38.60
CA ILE A 957 23.58 3.92 -37.50
C ILE A 957 22.21 4.15 -36.86
N GLN A 958 21.12 4.19 -37.63
CA GLN A 958 19.78 4.33 -37.07
C GLN A 958 19.47 3.14 -36.15
N ARG A 959 19.85 1.92 -36.53
CA ARG A 959 19.75 0.75 -35.67
C ARG A 959 20.53 0.89 -34.36
N HIS A 960 21.76 1.42 -34.40
CA HIS A 960 22.53 1.67 -33.19
C HIS A 960 21.80 2.66 -32.27
N LEU A 961 21.29 3.75 -32.84
CA LEU A 961 20.59 4.83 -32.13
C LEU A 961 19.24 4.41 -31.52
N LEU A 962 18.62 3.32 -31.99
CA LEU A 962 17.43 2.71 -31.35
C LEU A 962 17.75 2.06 -29.99
N SER A 963 19.01 1.70 -29.75
CA SER A 963 19.45 1.03 -28.52
C SER A 963 20.35 1.93 -27.66
N ASP A 964 21.17 2.77 -28.28
CA ASP A 964 22.11 3.67 -27.59
C ASP A 964 22.24 4.99 -28.35
N SER A 965 21.94 6.12 -27.70
CA SER A 965 22.02 7.48 -28.28
C SER A 965 23.45 8.03 -28.28
N SER A 966 24.42 7.22 -28.71
CA SER A 966 25.83 7.57 -28.76
C SER A 966 26.45 7.27 -30.12
N ASP A 967 27.61 7.85 -30.40
CA ASP A 967 28.42 7.53 -31.56
C ASP A 967 29.19 6.22 -31.26
N PRO A 968 29.04 5.17 -32.10
CA PRO A 968 29.58 3.85 -31.80
C PRO A 968 31.12 3.80 -31.73
N PHE A 969 31.82 4.83 -32.24
CA PHE A 969 33.28 4.86 -32.30
C PHE A 969 33.93 5.64 -31.15
N ASN A 970 33.23 6.61 -30.56
CA ASN A 970 33.79 7.47 -29.52
C ASN A 970 32.86 7.73 -28.32
N ARG A 971 31.63 7.17 -28.35
CA ARG A 971 30.59 7.27 -27.31
C ARG A 971 30.10 8.68 -27.01
N SER A 972 30.35 9.66 -27.88
CA SER A 972 29.76 11.00 -27.72
C SER A 972 28.27 10.96 -28.06
N HIS A 973 27.47 11.80 -27.41
CA HIS A 973 26.02 11.88 -27.64
C HIS A 973 25.68 12.16 -29.12
N LEU A 974 24.80 11.34 -29.70
CA LEU A 974 24.42 11.40 -31.11
C LEU A 974 22.92 11.12 -31.25
N THR A 975 22.22 11.91 -32.05
CA THR A 975 20.82 11.68 -32.44
C THR A 975 20.67 11.60 -33.95
N VAL A 976 19.55 11.04 -34.43
CA VAL A 976 19.29 10.86 -35.87
C VAL A 976 19.34 12.20 -36.63
N ASP A 977 18.87 13.28 -36.01
CA ASP A 977 18.84 14.61 -36.63
C ASP A 977 20.24 15.24 -36.80
N MET A 978 21.25 14.71 -36.09
CA MET A 978 22.64 15.18 -36.17
C MET A 978 23.42 14.53 -37.32
N LEU A 979 22.84 13.53 -38.00
CA LEU A 979 23.50 12.81 -39.09
C LEU A 979 23.59 13.67 -40.35
N ILE A 980 24.77 13.70 -40.98
CA ILE A 980 25.02 14.54 -42.17
C ILE A 980 25.06 13.64 -43.41
N PRO A 981 24.16 13.78 -44.40
CA PRO A 981 24.17 12.94 -45.61
C PRO A 981 25.46 13.10 -46.44
N ASN A 982 26.12 11.98 -46.78
CA ASN A 982 27.31 11.97 -47.65
C ASN A 982 26.93 11.79 -49.13
N THR A 983 26.34 12.82 -49.71
CA THR A 983 25.85 12.79 -51.10
C THR A 983 26.94 12.52 -52.14
N GLU A 984 28.18 12.96 -51.88
CA GLU A 984 29.32 12.72 -52.77
C GLU A 984 29.70 11.23 -52.80
N LEU A 985 29.85 10.60 -51.63
CA LEU A 985 30.18 9.18 -51.56
C LEU A 985 29.05 8.32 -52.12
N LYS A 986 27.79 8.71 -51.88
CA LYS A 986 26.63 8.03 -52.45
C LYS A 986 26.69 8.00 -53.98
N ALA A 987 26.99 9.14 -54.62
CA ALA A 987 27.13 9.21 -56.08
C ALA A 987 28.26 8.31 -56.61
N LYS A 988 29.41 8.27 -55.92
CA LYS A 988 30.53 7.38 -56.27
C LYS A 988 30.16 5.90 -56.16
N ILE A 989 29.44 5.52 -55.10
CA ILE A 989 28.94 4.16 -54.92
C ILE A 989 27.94 3.80 -56.00
N GLU A 990 27.01 4.70 -56.35
CA GLU A 990 26.03 4.47 -57.41
C GLU A 990 26.70 4.29 -58.78
N GLU A 991 27.74 5.08 -59.09
CA GLU A 991 28.55 4.94 -60.31
C GLU A 991 29.35 3.62 -60.32
N TYR A 992 29.90 3.21 -59.17
CA TYR A 992 30.57 1.92 -59.01
C TYR A 992 29.61 0.75 -59.28
N VAL A 993 28.41 0.77 -58.68
CA VAL A 993 27.40 -0.26 -58.90
C VAL A 993 26.92 -0.27 -60.35
N GLN A 994 26.77 0.89 -60.99
CA GLN A 994 26.35 0.96 -62.39
C GLN A 994 27.42 0.45 -63.37
N SER A 995 28.69 0.73 -63.11
CA SER A 995 29.81 0.27 -63.95
C SER A 995 30.05 -1.24 -63.87
N HIS A 996 29.63 -1.89 -62.78
CA HIS A 996 29.78 -3.34 -62.54
C HIS A 996 28.48 -4.14 -62.74
N LYS A 997 27.35 -3.48 -63.04
CA LYS A 997 26.13 -4.20 -63.45
C LYS A 997 26.37 -4.90 -64.80
N PRO A 998 26.03 -6.19 -64.96
CA PRO A 998 26.10 -6.83 -66.25
C PRO A 998 25.16 -6.08 -67.21
N LYS A 999 25.67 -5.64 -68.37
CA LYS A 999 24.82 -5.14 -69.46
C LYS A 999 23.77 -6.21 -69.74
N GLN A 1000 22.52 -5.96 -69.33
CA GLN A 1000 21.42 -6.85 -69.69
C GLN A 1000 21.43 -7.05 -71.20
N ARG A 1001 21.40 -8.32 -71.61
CA ARG A 1001 21.21 -8.79 -72.99
C ARG A 1001 19.99 -8.12 -73.61
N GLY A 1002 20.21 -6.99 -74.28
CA GLY A 1002 19.26 -6.31 -75.16
C GLY A 1002 19.44 -6.67 -76.64
N GLU A 1003 20.33 -7.62 -76.96
CA GLU A 1003 20.62 -8.05 -78.33
C GLU A 1003 20.62 -9.58 -78.41
N ASP A 1004 19.46 -10.22 -78.25
CA ASP A 1004 19.23 -11.60 -78.73
C ASP A 1004 17.73 -11.96 -78.89
N LEU A 1005 16.81 -10.98 -78.82
CA LEU A 1005 15.38 -11.15 -79.14
C LEU A 1005 14.96 -10.51 -80.48
N ALA A 1006 15.90 -9.91 -81.22
CA ALA A 1006 15.64 -9.34 -82.55
C ALA A 1006 15.97 -10.29 -83.72
N MET A 1007 16.38 -11.53 -83.45
CA MET A 1007 16.80 -12.48 -84.50
C MET A 1007 16.18 -13.88 -84.35
N GLN A 1008 14.91 -13.96 -83.93
CA GLN A 1008 14.07 -15.15 -84.10
C GLN A 1008 12.57 -14.81 -84.32
N SER A 1009 12.28 -13.65 -84.91
CA SER A 1009 10.92 -13.22 -85.33
C SER A 1009 10.77 -13.15 -86.86
N THR A 1010 11.33 -14.13 -87.58
CA THR A 1010 11.04 -14.35 -89.00
C THR A 1010 10.97 -15.83 -89.30
N LYS A 1011 9.86 -16.47 -88.88
CA LYS A 1011 9.19 -17.61 -89.56
C LYS A 1011 8.05 -18.16 -88.71
N THR A 1012 6.92 -17.47 -88.63
CA THR A 1012 5.60 -18.12 -88.74
C THR A 1012 4.55 -17.08 -89.14
N THR A 1013 4.46 -16.83 -90.44
CA THR A 1013 3.27 -16.26 -91.06
C THR A 1013 2.18 -17.34 -90.99
N ILE A 1014 1.16 -17.15 -90.15
CA ILE A 1014 -0.09 -17.90 -90.27
C ILE A 1014 -1.01 -17.08 -91.18
N GLN A 1015 -1.33 -17.67 -92.31
CA GLN A 1015 -2.37 -17.26 -93.23
C GLN A 1015 -3.72 -17.19 -92.51
N THR A 1016 -4.42 -16.09 -92.72
CA THR A 1016 -5.87 -15.99 -92.56
C THR A 1016 -6.55 -16.99 -93.49
N MET A 1017 -7.41 -17.85 -92.93
CA MET A 1017 -8.56 -18.39 -93.65
C MET A 1017 -9.81 -18.10 -92.82
N ASP A 1018 -10.68 -17.29 -93.43
CA ASP A 1018 -12.11 -17.23 -93.17
C ASP A 1018 -12.74 -18.63 -93.16
N THR A 1019 -13.72 -18.84 -92.30
CA THR A 1019 -15.03 -19.36 -92.70
C THR A 1019 -16.02 -19.26 -91.53
N SER A 1020 -16.93 -18.29 -91.60
CA SER A 1020 -18.26 -18.39 -91.01
C SER A 1020 -19.24 -18.84 -92.10
N ASN A 1021 -19.74 -20.07 -92.01
CA ASN A 1021 -21.02 -20.60 -92.53
C ASN A 1021 -21.15 -22.04 -92.00
N LEU A 1022 -21.99 -22.30 -90.99
CA LEU A 1022 -23.41 -22.69 -91.07
C LEU A 1022 -23.62 -24.21 -91.25
N ILE A 1023 -24.40 -24.80 -90.32
CA ILE A 1023 -25.15 -26.09 -90.38
C ILE A 1023 -24.26 -27.34 -90.18
N ASP A 1024 -24.47 -28.27 -89.24
CA ASP A 1024 -25.59 -28.73 -88.38
C ASP A 1024 -25.08 -28.99 -86.94
#